data_AF-A0AA37VQ18-F1
#
_entry.id   AF-A0AA37VQ18-F1
#
_cell.length_a   1.000
_cell.length_b   1.000
_cell.length_c   1.000
_cell.angle_alpha   90.00
_cell.angle_beta   90.00
_cell.angle_gamma   90.00
#
_symmetry.space_group_name_H-M   'P 1'
#
loop_
_entity.id
_entity.type
_entity.pdbx_description
1 polymer ?
#
loop_
_entity_poly.entity_id
_entity_poly.type
_entity_poly.pdbx_seq_one_letter_code
_entity_poly.pdbx_strand_id
1 'polypeptide(L)'
;MVVHQVTVRYSDGTHRQMPVTSDQTILEAAEEHGVAIVNECQSGICGTCVATCALGDYEMGRTEGLSDVERDERKVLTCQTFTESDCLIELQYPADDNAARLVTGTGVVASVEHVSASTVLLRVDVSSMADALVYQAGQFAQLKVPDTTSWRNYSYAHPADGRSEVEFIVRLLPEGVMSDYLRDRAKPGDRIAVRGSKGSFHLRQVVRPVVLVAGGTGLSAILAMAEELAANADGGTSGLPVHLLYGVTAVEELCKLDELESLTRRVPGLQVRTIVARADENWDGPVGFVTDLLDDDILNGGDADLYLCGPSAMIEATRSWLDDHDAQRAGLYYEKFVSSGAARRCIPPFLDYADLDLPRLRERGRGTAVVIGGSITGITAAKMLTETFDHVIVLEKDGPHTRREGRPGAAQGWHLHHLLTAGQLELERFLPGIVDDMVREGAFKVDMAAQYRIRLGGAWKKPGTSDIQIVCAGRPLLEWCIRRRLDGNPRISFRYESEVVDLVYDRDGNAVIGVALANPDAGPADPALEIVAAEFVVDASGKNTRVPEFLDRIGIGAPEQEQDIINCFYSTMQHRVPPDRQWQDKVMVICYAYRPYEDTYAAQYYVDSSRTLLSTSLVAYNCYSPPRTEREFREFADLMPSPVIGENIDGLEAASPIYNFRYPNMLRLHYEKKRNLPRGLVAVGDSFTSADPVSGLGMTLALKGVRELQLSLAKYGPGHPDLPRRYYRAISKLADTAWFVIREQNLRFPWIKDVGKKRPFYFGVLTWYMDRLLELVHDDLDAYRQFLAVVHLVKPPSALMTPRVAGRVIGKWARTRLSGQQTLIARNYANRSGPPQEVSTRSEIIEAATHTEMFTH
;
A
#
# COMPACT_ATOMS: atom_id res chain seq x y z
N MET A 1 -33.78 10.21 -3.80
CA MET A 1 -32.51 9.67 -4.33
C MET A 1 -32.84 8.71 -5.44
N VAL A 2 -32.11 8.77 -6.57
CA VAL A 2 -32.30 7.81 -7.65
C VAL A 2 -31.63 6.51 -7.22
N VAL A 3 -32.32 5.39 -7.42
CA VAL A 3 -31.84 4.04 -7.11
C VAL A 3 -31.76 3.29 -8.43
N HIS A 4 -30.61 2.68 -8.67
CA HIS A 4 -30.33 1.89 -9.85
C HIS A 4 -30.21 0.42 -9.45
N GLN A 5 -30.63 -0.48 -10.33
CA GLN A 5 -30.45 -1.92 -10.13
C GLN A 5 -29.10 -2.34 -10.71
N VAL A 6 -28.23 -2.91 -9.88
CA VAL A 6 -26.96 -3.49 -10.31
C VAL A 6 -27.04 -5.01 -10.25
N THR A 7 -26.69 -5.65 -11.36
CA THR A 7 -26.48 -7.11 -11.42
C THR A 7 -24.98 -7.39 -11.40
N VAL A 8 -24.51 -8.14 -10.42
CA VAL A 8 -23.13 -8.62 -10.32
C VAL A 8 -23.09 -10.08 -10.78
N ARG A 9 -22.32 -10.38 -11.84
CA ARG A 9 -22.14 -11.71 -12.40
C ARG A 9 -20.72 -12.22 -12.14
N TYR A 10 -20.60 -13.40 -11.57
CA TYR A 10 -19.33 -14.08 -11.28
C TYR A 10 -18.90 -14.96 -12.46
N SER A 11 -17.64 -15.42 -12.47
CA SER A 11 -17.10 -16.21 -13.59
C SER A 11 -17.67 -17.62 -13.68
N ASP A 12 -18.19 -18.17 -12.57
CA ASP A 12 -18.94 -19.44 -12.54
C ASP A 12 -20.37 -19.32 -13.08
N GLY A 13 -20.76 -18.13 -13.57
CA GLY A 13 -22.09 -17.85 -14.10
C GLY A 13 -23.13 -17.52 -13.02
N THR A 14 -22.78 -17.60 -11.74
CA THR A 14 -23.66 -17.12 -10.67
C THR A 14 -23.83 -15.61 -10.77
N HIS A 15 -24.97 -15.10 -10.31
CA HIS A 15 -25.21 -13.66 -10.24
C HIS A 15 -25.98 -13.28 -8.99
N ARG A 16 -25.84 -12.02 -8.61
CA ARG A 16 -26.56 -11.36 -7.51
C ARG A 16 -27.05 -10.01 -8.00
N GLN A 17 -28.20 -9.59 -7.51
CA GLN A 17 -28.76 -8.28 -7.81
C GLN A 17 -28.83 -7.45 -6.53
N MET A 18 -28.47 -6.17 -6.64
CA MET A 18 -28.51 -5.23 -5.52
C MET A 18 -28.95 -3.85 -6.01
N PRO A 19 -29.80 -3.14 -5.25
CA PRO A 19 -30.05 -1.72 -5.50
C PRO A 19 -28.83 -0.89 -5.07
N VAL A 20 -28.53 0.16 -5.82
CA VAL A 20 -27.41 1.09 -5.58
C VAL A 20 -27.95 2.52 -5.66
N THR A 21 -27.67 3.34 -4.64
CA THR A 21 -28.06 4.76 -4.66
C THR A 21 -27.01 5.60 -5.42
N SER A 22 -27.42 6.71 -6.02
CA SER A 22 -26.52 7.56 -6.83
C SER A 22 -25.40 8.30 -6.07
N ASP A 23 -25.34 8.15 -4.74
CA ASP A 23 -24.30 8.66 -3.84
C ASP A 23 -23.45 7.54 -3.20
N GLN A 24 -23.72 6.28 -3.54
CA GLN A 24 -23.05 5.10 -3.01
C GLN A 24 -22.22 4.43 -4.11
N THR A 25 -21.05 3.93 -3.75
CA THR A 25 -20.24 3.13 -4.66
C THR A 25 -20.84 1.73 -4.85
N ILE A 26 -20.53 1.09 -5.97
CA ILE A 26 -20.91 -0.32 -6.23
C ILE A 26 -20.42 -1.23 -5.09
N LEU A 27 -19.20 -1.02 -4.58
CA LEU A 27 -18.68 -1.84 -3.48
C LEU A 27 -19.46 -1.62 -2.17
N GLU A 28 -19.75 -0.37 -1.80
CA GLU A 28 -20.52 -0.08 -0.58
C GLU A 28 -21.92 -0.70 -0.65
N ALA A 29 -22.56 -0.65 -1.83
CA ALA A 29 -23.84 -1.30 -2.05
C ALA A 29 -23.74 -2.83 -2.05
N ALA A 30 -22.65 -3.38 -2.58
CA ALA A 30 -22.38 -4.81 -2.54
C ALA A 30 -22.23 -5.31 -1.10
N GLU A 31 -21.44 -4.61 -0.30
CA GLU A 31 -21.33 -4.87 1.13
C GLU A 31 -22.68 -4.70 1.85
N GLU A 32 -23.56 -3.80 1.40
CA GLU A 32 -24.89 -3.58 2.03
C GLU A 32 -25.84 -4.74 1.75
N HIS A 33 -25.75 -5.34 0.59
CA HIS A 33 -26.66 -6.37 0.12
C HIS A 33 -26.08 -7.78 0.18
N GLY A 34 -24.94 -7.97 0.86
CA GLY A 34 -24.27 -9.27 0.99
C GLY A 34 -23.77 -9.82 -0.35
N VAL A 35 -23.51 -8.95 -1.33
CA VAL A 35 -22.90 -9.30 -2.60
C VAL A 35 -21.39 -9.24 -2.42
N ALA A 36 -20.74 -10.40 -2.46
CA ALA A 36 -19.33 -10.49 -2.18
C ALA A 36 -18.51 -9.99 -3.38
N ILE A 37 -17.75 -8.92 -3.18
CA ILE A 37 -16.79 -8.35 -4.14
C ILE A 37 -15.45 -8.21 -3.42
N VAL A 38 -14.41 -8.83 -3.98
CA VAL A 38 -13.06 -8.81 -3.41
C VAL A 38 -12.52 -7.38 -3.40
N ASN A 39 -11.99 -6.93 -2.25
CA ASN A 39 -11.46 -5.59 -2.08
C ASN A 39 -10.40 -5.56 -0.97
N GLU A 40 -9.58 -4.49 -0.93
CA GLU A 40 -8.48 -4.33 0.04
C GLU A 40 -8.36 -2.87 0.50
N CYS A 41 -7.92 -1.96 -0.37
CA CYS A 41 -7.60 -0.59 0.04
C CYS A 41 -8.82 0.35 0.12
N GLN A 42 -9.90 0.01 -0.58
CA GLN A 42 -11.09 0.85 -0.83
C GLN A 42 -10.82 2.30 -1.29
N SER A 43 -9.58 2.60 -1.71
CA SER A 43 -9.12 3.95 -2.05
C SER A 43 -8.81 4.13 -3.54
N GLY A 44 -9.18 3.15 -4.39
CA GLY A 44 -8.92 3.18 -5.84
C GLY A 44 -7.47 2.91 -6.26
N ILE A 45 -6.58 2.48 -5.36
CA ILE A 45 -5.13 2.37 -5.64
C ILE A 45 -4.67 0.92 -5.88
N CYS A 46 -5.12 -0.05 -5.07
CA CYS A 46 -4.60 -1.43 -5.13
C CYS A 46 -5.01 -2.20 -6.40
N GLY A 47 -6.15 -1.85 -7.01
CA GLY A 47 -6.72 -2.56 -8.16
C GLY A 47 -7.41 -3.90 -7.85
N THR A 48 -7.45 -4.34 -6.59
CA THR A 48 -8.07 -5.62 -6.16
C THR A 48 -9.56 -5.71 -6.48
N CYS A 49 -10.29 -4.57 -6.45
CA CYS A 49 -11.73 -4.50 -6.68
C CYS A 49 -12.15 -4.32 -8.16
N VAL A 50 -11.26 -4.62 -9.10
CA VAL A 50 -11.50 -4.43 -10.54
C VAL A 50 -12.62 -5.35 -11.06
N ALA A 51 -13.50 -4.79 -11.88
CA ALA A 51 -14.59 -5.49 -12.56
C ALA A 51 -14.80 -4.94 -13.98
N THR A 52 -15.65 -5.57 -14.79
CA THR A 52 -16.10 -5.01 -16.08
C THR A 52 -17.53 -4.50 -15.95
N CYS A 53 -17.83 -3.27 -16.37
CA CYS A 53 -19.19 -2.78 -16.54
C CYS A 53 -19.70 -3.10 -17.95
N ALA A 54 -20.35 -4.25 -18.12
CA ALA A 54 -20.81 -4.75 -19.40
C ALA A 54 -22.01 -3.97 -19.96
N LEU A 55 -22.87 -3.43 -19.09
CA LEU A 55 -24.03 -2.60 -19.43
C LEU A 55 -24.23 -1.51 -18.38
N GLY A 56 -24.85 -0.39 -18.76
CA GLY A 56 -25.18 0.74 -17.88
C GLY A 56 -24.17 1.89 -17.93
N ASP A 57 -24.53 3.01 -17.31
CA ASP A 57 -23.74 4.24 -17.25
C ASP A 57 -23.27 4.47 -15.82
N TYR A 58 -22.07 5.01 -15.68
CA TYR A 58 -21.41 5.18 -14.39
C TYR A 58 -20.44 6.35 -14.42
N GLU A 59 -20.24 6.93 -13.24
CA GLU A 59 -19.13 7.82 -12.94
C GLU A 59 -18.11 7.08 -12.07
N MET A 60 -16.83 7.36 -12.27
CA MET A 60 -15.76 6.76 -11.47
C MET A 60 -14.90 7.87 -10.88
N GLY A 61 -14.71 7.84 -9.56
CA GLY A 61 -13.86 8.79 -8.84
C GLY A 61 -12.39 8.58 -9.17
N ARG A 62 -11.67 7.83 -8.32
CA ARG A 62 -10.28 7.44 -8.60
C ARG A 62 -10.21 6.35 -9.65
N THR A 63 -9.26 6.47 -10.57
CA THR A 63 -9.09 5.58 -11.73
C THR A 63 -7.66 5.04 -11.87
N GLU A 64 -6.77 5.36 -10.92
CA GLU A 64 -5.34 5.10 -10.97
C GLU A 64 -5.00 3.59 -10.91
N GLY A 65 -5.90 2.77 -10.38
CA GLY A 65 -5.81 1.30 -10.44
C GLY A 65 -6.11 0.69 -11.82
N LEU A 66 -6.46 1.50 -12.82
CA LEU A 66 -6.80 1.07 -14.19
C LEU A 66 -5.97 1.84 -15.24
N SER A 67 -5.62 1.18 -16.34
CA SER A 67 -5.08 1.85 -17.52
C SER A 67 -6.17 2.48 -18.39
N ASP A 68 -5.80 3.39 -19.31
CA ASP A 68 -6.74 3.95 -20.28
C ASP A 68 -7.42 2.88 -21.14
N VAL A 69 -6.66 1.85 -21.56
CA VAL A 69 -7.20 0.77 -22.38
C VAL A 69 -8.28 0.01 -21.63
N GLU A 70 -8.08 -0.24 -20.35
CA GLU A 70 -9.08 -0.89 -19.52
C GLU A 70 -10.30 -0.01 -19.30
N ARG A 71 -10.11 1.31 -19.15
CA ARG A 71 -11.23 2.25 -19.08
C ARG A 71 -12.02 2.29 -20.39
N ASP A 72 -11.34 2.29 -21.53
CA ASP A 72 -11.95 2.18 -22.86
C ASP A 72 -12.72 0.85 -23.02
N GLU A 73 -12.22 -0.23 -22.41
CA GLU A 73 -12.86 -1.55 -22.31
C GLU A 73 -13.91 -1.63 -21.17
N ARG A 74 -14.27 -0.48 -20.58
CA ARG A 74 -15.30 -0.36 -19.54
C ARG A 74 -14.99 -1.15 -18.26
N LYS A 75 -13.71 -1.36 -17.95
CA LYS A 75 -13.27 -1.82 -16.62
C LYS A 75 -13.52 -0.73 -15.59
N VAL A 76 -13.85 -1.15 -14.38
CA VAL A 76 -14.23 -0.27 -13.27
C VAL A 76 -13.57 -0.73 -11.96
N LEU A 77 -13.32 0.22 -11.05
CA LEU A 77 -12.94 -0.08 -9.66
C LEU A 77 -14.20 0.03 -8.81
N THR A 78 -14.78 -1.09 -8.40
CA THR A 78 -16.08 -1.09 -7.70
C THR A 78 -16.10 -0.22 -6.44
N CYS A 79 -14.96 -0.03 -5.77
CA CYS A 79 -14.81 0.88 -4.62
C CYS A 79 -14.81 2.39 -4.96
N GLN A 80 -14.83 2.76 -6.23
CA GLN A 80 -14.80 4.15 -6.72
C GLN A 80 -15.86 4.42 -7.79
N THR A 81 -16.71 3.46 -8.11
CA THR A 81 -17.71 3.56 -9.17
C THR A 81 -19.08 3.84 -8.60
N PHE A 82 -19.72 4.90 -9.09
CA PHE A 82 -21.08 5.32 -8.77
C PHE A 82 -21.95 5.14 -10.02
N THR A 83 -23.13 4.54 -9.87
CA THR A 83 -24.00 4.23 -11.02
C THR A 83 -24.90 5.42 -11.38
N GLU A 84 -25.06 5.67 -12.68
CA GLU A 84 -26.00 6.67 -13.25
C GLU A 84 -27.21 6.01 -13.94
N SER A 85 -27.12 4.69 -14.20
CA SER A 85 -28.22 3.85 -14.66
C SER A 85 -28.07 2.42 -14.14
N ASP A 86 -29.03 1.55 -14.46
CA ASP A 86 -28.94 0.12 -14.12
C ASP A 86 -27.70 -0.51 -14.78
N CYS A 87 -26.88 -1.21 -14.00
CA CYS A 87 -25.59 -1.72 -14.47
C CYS A 87 -25.49 -3.25 -14.41
N LEU A 88 -24.74 -3.83 -15.35
CA LEU A 88 -24.25 -5.22 -15.28
C LEU A 88 -22.74 -5.20 -15.03
N ILE A 89 -22.34 -5.71 -13.87
CA ILE A 89 -20.95 -5.78 -13.42
C ILE A 89 -20.49 -7.23 -13.49
N GLU A 90 -19.41 -7.50 -14.20
CA GLU A 90 -18.85 -8.83 -14.39
C GLU A 90 -17.52 -8.97 -13.64
N LEU A 91 -17.44 -9.99 -12.79
CA LEU A 91 -16.27 -10.37 -12.01
C LEU A 91 -15.58 -11.57 -12.67
N GLN A 92 -14.24 -11.58 -12.62
CA GLN A 92 -13.40 -12.63 -13.24
C GLN A 92 -13.09 -13.79 -12.28
N TYR A 93 -13.98 -14.02 -11.32
CA TYR A 93 -13.83 -15.03 -10.27
C TYR A 93 -15.18 -15.58 -9.80
N PRO A 94 -15.22 -16.82 -9.27
CA PRO A 94 -16.46 -17.46 -8.84
C PRO A 94 -16.99 -16.89 -7.51
N ALA A 95 -18.27 -17.14 -7.19
CA ALA A 95 -18.92 -16.54 -6.02
C ALA A 95 -18.44 -17.10 -4.67
N ASP A 96 -17.97 -18.34 -4.63
CA ASP A 96 -17.54 -19.01 -3.39
C ASP A 96 -16.09 -18.72 -2.98
N ASP A 97 -15.33 -18.01 -3.83
CA ASP A 97 -13.89 -17.73 -3.68
C ASP A 97 -13.62 -16.36 -3.02
N ASN A 98 -14.54 -15.98 -2.11
CA ASN A 98 -14.55 -14.70 -1.41
C ASN A 98 -14.08 -14.90 0.05
N ALA A 99 -12.83 -14.53 0.35
CA ALA A 99 -12.26 -14.57 1.70
C ALA A 99 -12.89 -13.58 2.71
N ALA A 100 -13.96 -12.88 2.33
CA ALA A 100 -14.82 -12.13 3.23
C ALA A 100 -16.28 -12.47 2.93
N ARG A 101 -16.76 -13.64 3.36
CA ARG A 101 -18.21 -13.84 3.53
C ARG A 101 -18.64 -12.93 4.69
N LEU A 102 -19.09 -11.72 4.36
CA LEU A 102 -19.81 -10.86 5.29
C LEU A 102 -21.12 -11.56 5.65
N VAL A 103 -21.16 -12.15 6.83
CA VAL A 103 -22.39 -12.67 7.42
C VAL A 103 -23.32 -11.48 7.64
N THR A 104 -24.44 -11.49 6.92
CA THR A 104 -25.42 -10.41 6.91
C THR A 104 -26.76 -10.97 7.37
N GLY A 105 -27.45 -10.23 8.21
CA GLY A 105 -28.70 -10.69 8.79
C GLY A 105 -29.39 -9.63 9.64
N THR A 106 -30.48 -10.02 10.29
CA THR A 106 -31.20 -9.16 11.24
C THR A 106 -31.08 -9.76 12.62
N GLY A 107 -30.52 -8.98 13.54
CA GLY A 107 -30.57 -9.26 14.97
C GLY A 107 -31.75 -8.56 15.63
N VAL A 108 -32.00 -8.91 16.89
CA VAL A 108 -33.00 -8.29 17.75
C VAL A 108 -32.29 -7.60 18.89
N VAL A 109 -32.58 -6.32 19.12
CA VAL A 109 -32.06 -5.58 20.27
C VAL A 109 -32.54 -6.31 21.53
N ALA A 110 -31.61 -6.89 22.28
CA ALA A 110 -31.89 -7.62 23.52
C ALA A 110 -31.95 -6.65 24.70
N SER A 111 -31.03 -5.68 24.75
CA SER A 111 -31.04 -4.62 25.77
C SER A 111 -30.33 -3.36 25.30
N VAL A 112 -30.75 -2.22 25.86
CA VAL A 112 -30.13 -0.90 25.71
C VAL A 112 -29.96 -0.35 27.11
N GLU A 113 -28.72 -0.27 27.60
CA GLU A 113 -28.41 0.19 28.95
C GLU A 113 -27.63 1.50 28.87
N HIS A 114 -28.18 2.57 29.45
CA HIS A 114 -27.53 3.88 29.51
C HIS A 114 -26.59 3.91 30.72
N VAL A 115 -25.30 3.75 30.47
CA VAL A 115 -24.25 3.92 31.49
C VAL A 115 -24.18 5.39 31.92
N SER A 116 -24.22 6.30 30.94
CA SER A 116 -24.14 7.74 31.16
C SER A 116 -24.90 8.51 30.08
N ALA A 117 -24.91 9.85 30.18
CA ALA A 117 -25.45 10.71 29.13
C ALA A 117 -24.70 10.60 27.78
N SER A 118 -23.48 10.04 27.79
CA SER A 118 -22.59 9.91 26.65
C SER A 118 -22.27 8.46 26.26
N THR A 119 -22.72 7.45 27.00
CA THR A 119 -22.35 6.04 26.78
C THR A 119 -23.53 5.08 26.96
N VAL A 120 -23.68 4.14 26.02
CA VAL A 120 -24.72 3.10 26.00
C VAL A 120 -24.09 1.72 25.78
N LEU A 121 -24.55 0.71 26.52
CA LEU A 121 -24.32 -0.70 26.19
C LEU A 121 -25.49 -1.22 25.37
N LEU A 122 -25.20 -1.72 24.17
CA LEU A 122 -26.19 -2.29 23.26
C LEU A 122 -25.92 -3.79 23.13
N ARG A 123 -26.91 -4.61 23.48
CA ARG A 123 -26.89 -6.06 23.21
C ARG A 123 -27.84 -6.39 22.07
N VAL A 124 -27.37 -7.21 21.14
CA VAL A 124 -28.15 -7.68 19.98
C VAL A 124 -28.10 -9.19 19.94
N ASP A 125 -29.26 -9.84 20.04
CA ASP A 125 -29.41 -11.27 19.79
C ASP A 125 -29.36 -11.52 18.29
N VAL A 126 -28.38 -12.30 17.86
CA VAL A 126 -28.14 -12.72 16.47
C VAL A 126 -28.52 -14.17 16.22
N SER A 127 -29.16 -14.85 17.18
CA SER A 127 -29.62 -16.25 17.05
C SER A 127 -30.54 -16.49 15.84
N SER A 128 -31.27 -15.46 15.39
CA SER A 128 -32.15 -15.52 14.22
C SER A 128 -31.45 -15.31 12.88
N MET A 129 -30.14 -15.04 12.86
CA MET A 129 -29.35 -14.93 11.63
C MET A 129 -29.11 -16.33 11.03
N ALA A 130 -29.12 -16.42 9.70
CA ALA A 130 -28.97 -17.70 9.00
C ALA A 130 -27.56 -18.29 9.18
N ASP A 131 -26.54 -17.43 9.20
CA ASP A 131 -25.14 -17.79 9.45
C ASP A 131 -24.67 -17.16 10.76
N ALA A 132 -23.80 -17.87 11.48
CA ALA A 132 -23.20 -17.37 12.71
C ALA A 132 -22.13 -16.30 12.41
N LEU A 133 -22.10 -15.23 13.21
CA LEU A 133 -21.02 -14.24 13.16
C LEU A 133 -19.73 -14.87 13.68
N VAL A 134 -18.74 -15.04 12.80
CA VAL A 134 -17.38 -15.45 13.16
C VAL A 134 -16.49 -14.21 13.16
N TYR A 135 -15.75 -13.98 14.24
CA TYR A 135 -14.81 -12.87 14.38
C TYR A 135 -13.66 -13.18 15.33
N GLN A 136 -12.61 -12.37 15.23
CA GLN A 136 -11.48 -12.34 16.17
C GLN A 136 -11.65 -11.17 17.15
N ALA A 137 -11.21 -11.31 18.41
CA ALA A 137 -11.34 -10.24 19.39
C ALA A 137 -10.63 -8.97 18.94
N GLY A 138 -11.42 -7.89 18.80
CA GLY A 138 -10.99 -6.58 18.30
C GLY A 138 -11.72 -6.14 17.03
N GLN A 139 -12.25 -7.09 16.25
CA GLN A 139 -13.04 -6.81 15.06
C GLN A 139 -14.38 -6.12 15.38
N PHE A 140 -15.06 -5.65 14.34
CA PHE A 140 -16.32 -4.92 14.47
C PHE A 140 -17.41 -5.42 13.54
N ALA A 141 -18.66 -5.10 13.90
CA ALA A 141 -19.83 -5.22 13.04
C ALA A 141 -20.24 -3.85 12.50
N GLN A 142 -20.97 -3.83 11.39
CA GLN A 142 -21.73 -2.66 10.99
C GLN A 142 -23.20 -2.86 11.36
N LEU A 143 -23.78 -1.89 12.06
CA LEU A 143 -25.18 -1.84 12.45
C LEU A 143 -25.90 -0.78 11.61
N LYS A 144 -27.02 -1.16 10.97
CA LYS A 144 -27.89 -0.20 10.28
C LYS A 144 -28.72 0.53 11.32
N VAL A 145 -28.71 1.87 11.29
CA VAL A 145 -29.57 2.65 12.20
C VAL A 145 -31.02 2.45 11.79
N PRO A 146 -31.90 1.97 12.69
CA PRO A 146 -33.30 1.75 12.37
C PRO A 146 -33.99 2.98 11.79
N ASP A 147 -34.82 2.73 10.78
CA ASP A 147 -35.56 3.71 9.96
C ASP A 147 -34.67 4.62 9.08
N THR A 148 -33.41 4.27 8.87
CA THR A 148 -32.50 5.04 7.99
C THR A 148 -31.72 4.15 7.03
N THR A 149 -30.99 4.75 6.09
CA THR A 149 -29.99 4.08 5.24
C THR A 149 -28.58 4.10 5.85
N SER A 150 -28.39 4.73 7.01
CA SER A 150 -27.08 4.89 7.63
C SER A 150 -26.59 3.62 8.30
N TRP A 151 -25.33 3.25 8.03
CA TRP A 151 -24.60 2.17 8.71
C TRP A 151 -23.51 2.75 9.61
N ARG A 152 -23.28 2.15 10.78
CA ARG A 152 -22.24 2.57 11.74
C ARG A 152 -21.43 1.37 12.23
N ASN A 153 -20.13 1.57 12.42
CA ASN A 153 -19.20 0.53 12.85
C ASN A 153 -19.16 0.48 14.39
N TYR A 154 -19.29 -0.71 14.96
CA TYR A 154 -19.19 -0.94 16.40
C TYR A 154 -18.41 -2.21 16.68
N SER A 155 -17.30 -2.08 17.42
CA SER A 155 -16.46 -3.20 17.84
C SER A 155 -17.19 -4.12 18.80
N TYR A 156 -17.01 -5.43 18.64
CA TYR A 156 -17.53 -6.41 19.59
C TYR A 156 -16.89 -6.21 20.97
N ALA A 157 -17.67 -6.26 22.04
CA ALA A 157 -17.20 -6.06 23.41
C ALA A 157 -16.68 -7.33 24.10
N HIS A 158 -16.67 -8.45 23.39
CA HIS A 158 -16.24 -9.77 23.87
C HIS A 158 -15.74 -10.64 22.71
N PRO A 159 -15.01 -11.75 22.94
CA PRO A 159 -14.56 -12.65 21.87
C PRO A 159 -15.69 -13.51 21.30
N ALA A 160 -15.44 -14.12 20.14
CA ALA A 160 -16.35 -15.09 19.53
C ALA A 160 -16.30 -16.42 20.30
N ASP A 161 -17.13 -16.56 21.33
CA ASP A 161 -17.18 -17.72 22.23
C ASP A 161 -18.45 -18.59 22.06
N GLY A 162 -19.13 -18.41 20.93
CA GLY A 162 -20.33 -19.18 20.59
C GLY A 162 -21.63 -18.65 21.20
N ARG A 163 -21.59 -17.54 21.97
CA ARG A 163 -22.82 -16.87 22.44
C ARG A 163 -23.61 -16.27 21.27
N SER A 164 -24.93 -16.30 21.37
CA SER A 164 -25.81 -15.74 20.32
C SER A 164 -26.09 -14.25 20.50
N GLU A 165 -25.70 -13.64 21.62
CA GLU A 165 -25.84 -12.21 21.87
C GLU A 165 -24.50 -11.51 21.69
N VAL A 166 -24.44 -10.52 20.80
CA VAL A 166 -23.27 -9.64 20.66
C VAL A 166 -23.48 -8.34 21.43
N GLU A 167 -22.45 -7.88 22.13
CA GLU A 167 -22.48 -6.64 22.90
C GLU A 167 -21.58 -5.56 22.29
N PHE A 168 -22.04 -4.31 22.33
CA PHE A 168 -21.32 -3.13 21.85
C PHE A 168 -21.33 -2.02 22.91
N ILE A 169 -20.22 -1.31 23.10
CA ILE A 169 -20.15 -0.09 23.91
C ILE A 169 -20.16 1.11 22.95
N VAL A 170 -21.21 1.93 23.03
CA VAL A 170 -21.51 2.98 22.05
C VAL A 170 -21.43 4.36 22.69
N ARG A 171 -20.62 5.24 22.11
CA ARG A 171 -20.59 6.65 22.49
C ARG A 171 -21.74 7.39 21.82
N LEU A 172 -22.49 8.15 22.61
CA LEU A 172 -23.51 9.06 22.11
C LEU A 172 -22.88 10.39 21.71
N LEU A 173 -22.96 10.71 20.42
CA LEU A 173 -22.53 12.00 19.87
C LEU A 173 -23.71 12.97 19.83
N PRO A 174 -23.45 14.30 19.91
CA PRO A 174 -24.45 15.30 19.59
C PRO A 174 -24.89 15.16 18.12
N GLU A 175 -26.20 15.12 17.87
CA GLU A 175 -26.80 15.04 16.51
C GLU A 175 -26.32 13.82 15.68
N GLY A 176 -25.89 12.75 16.36
CA GLY A 176 -25.44 11.53 15.72
C GLY A 176 -26.62 10.62 15.38
N VAL A 177 -26.82 10.26 14.11
CA VAL A 177 -27.99 9.45 13.67
C VAL A 177 -28.22 8.17 14.49
N MET A 178 -27.18 7.38 14.79
CA MET A 178 -27.30 6.21 15.68
C MET A 178 -27.46 6.61 17.15
N SER A 179 -26.78 7.70 17.56
CA SER A 179 -26.87 8.21 18.92
C SER A 179 -28.27 8.70 19.26
N ASP A 180 -28.97 9.35 18.33
CA ASP A 180 -30.35 9.80 18.49
C ASP A 180 -31.32 8.61 18.55
N TYR A 181 -31.09 7.58 17.73
CA TYR A 181 -31.82 6.32 17.87
C TYR A 181 -31.63 5.70 19.26
N LEU A 182 -30.39 5.52 19.70
CA LEU A 182 -30.08 4.90 21.00
C LEU A 182 -30.54 5.75 22.18
N ARG A 183 -30.55 7.08 22.06
CA ARG A 183 -30.98 8.01 23.11
C ARG A 183 -32.50 8.04 23.27
N ASP A 184 -33.23 8.11 22.16
CA ASP A 184 -34.63 8.53 22.19
C ASP A 184 -35.61 7.45 21.75
N ARG A 185 -35.16 6.41 21.04
CA ARG A 185 -36.06 5.48 20.31
C ARG A 185 -35.82 3.99 20.60
N ALA A 186 -34.57 3.59 20.83
CA ALA A 186 -34.17 2.19 20.90
C ALA A 186 -34.78 1.47 22.11
N LYS A 187 -35.33 0.27 21.88
CA LYS A 187 -35.89 -0.59 22.94
C LYS A 187 -35.66 -2.07 22.65
N PRO A 188 -35.68 -2.93 23.70
CA PRO A 188 -35.68 -4.37 23.51
C PRO A 188 -36.80 -4.83 22.55
N GLY A 189 -36.47 -5.74 21.65
CA GLY A 189 -37.36 -6.24 20.59
C GLY A 189 -37.22 -5.51 19.25
N ASP A 190 -36.53 -4.37 19.18
CA ASP A 190 -36.29 -3.68 17.91
C ASP A 190 -35.43 -4.53 16.98
N ARG A 191 -35.74 -4.51 15.68
CA ARG A 191 -34.96 -5.23 14.66
C ARG A 191 -33.82 -4.35 14.18
N ILE A 192 -32.61 -4.87 14.19
CA ILE A 192 -31.42 -4.15 13.72
C ILE A 192 -30.67 -5.00 12.70
N ALA A 193 -30.38 -4.43 11.52
CA ALA A 193 -29.60 -5.14 10.52
C ALA A 193 -28.12 -5.11 10.91
N VAL A 194 -27.49 -6.29 10.86
CA VAL A 194 -26.10 -6.51 11.23
C VAL A 194 -25.37 -7.08 10.03
N ARG A 195 -24.19 -6.54 9.71
CA ARG A 195 -23.24 -7.17 8.77
C ARG A 195 -21.86 -7.20 9.39
N GLY A 196 -21.20 -8.35 9.33
CA GLY A 196 -19.91 -8.57 9.96
C GLY A 196 -19.28 -9.89 9.55
N SER A 197 -18.02 -10.13 9.87
CA SER A 197 -17.18 -9.29 10.74
C SER A 197 -16.12 -8.54 9.93
N LYS A 198 -15.77 -7.33 10.34
CA LYS A 198 -14.84 -6.44 9.64
C LYS A 198 -13.70 -6.00 10.56
N GLY A 199 -12.66 -5.43 9.94
CA GLY A 199 -11.51 -4.87 10.65
C GLY A 199 -10.33 -5.84 10.72
N SER A 200 -9.13 -5.30 10.64
CA SER A 200 -7.87 -6.05 10.81
C SER A 200 -7.26 -5.86 12.20
N PHE A 201 -7.84 -4.99 13.03
CA PHE A 201 -7.47 -4.82 14.44
C PHE A 201 -8.02 -5.97 15.27
N HIS A 202 -7.18 -6.95 15.58
CA HIS A 202 -7.51 -8.05 16.47
C HIS A 202 -6.28 -8.52 17.24
N LEU A 203 -6.50 -9.24 18.34
CA LEU A 203 -5.41 -9.82 19.13
C LEU A 203 -4.57 -10.76 18.26
N ARG A 204 -3.25 -10.54 18.22
CA ARG A 204 -2.30 -11.46 17.58
C ARG A 204 -1.92 -12.57 18.55
N GLN A 205 -1.28 -13.61 18.03
CA GLN A 205 -0.65 -14.60 18.89
C GLN A 205 0.35 -13.92 19.83
N VAL A 206 0.14 -14.12 21.13
CA VAL A 206 0.91 -13.46 22.18
C VAL A 206 2.22 -14.20 22.38
N VAL A 207 3.32 -13.57 21.98
CA VAL A 207 4.69 -14.11 22.10
C VAL A 207 5.62 -13.22 22.92
N ARG A 208 5.11 -12.07 23.40
CA ARG A 208 5.81 -11.06 24.22
C ARG A 208 4.78 -10.33 25.11
N PRO A 209 5.19 -9.51 26.11
CA PRO A 209 4.28 -8.74 26.96
C PRO A 209 3.26 -7.91 26.17
N VAL A 210 2.06 -7.72 26.71
CA VAL A 210 0.95 -7.05 26.02
C VAL A 210 0.46 -5.84 26.81
N VAL A 211 0.25 -4.72 26.13
CA VAL A 211 -0.33 -3.51 26.72
C VAL A 211 -1.58 -3.13 25.93
N LEU A 212 -2.73 -3.23 26.58
CA LEU A 212 -4.03 -2.91 26.03
C LEU A 212 -4.46 -1.52 26.51
N VAL A 213 -4.75 -0.59 25.60
CA VAL A 213 -5.11 0.79 25.95
C VAL A 213 -6.45 1.14 25.35
N ALA A 214 -7.40 1.49 26.21
CA ALA A 214 -8.76 1.88 25.86
C ALA A 214 -9.03 3.35 26.18
N GLY A 215 -9.59 4.07 25.21
CA GLY A 215 -10.14 5.41 25.41
C GLY A 215 -11.66 5.42 25.23
N GLY A 216 -12.40 5.78 26.28
CA GLY A 216 -13.86 5.80 26.22
C GLY A 216 -14.43 4.46 25.77
N THR A 217 -15.25 4.47 24.73
CA THR A 217 -15.89 3.26 24.20
C THR A 217 -14.98 2.36 23.36
N GLY A 218 -13.72 2.77 23.15
CA GLY A 218 -12.66 1.89 22.66
C GLY A 218 -12.40 0.69 23.59
N LEU A 219 -12.94 0.75 24.82
CA LEU A 219 -13.00 -0.40 25.72
C LEU A 219 -13.64 -1.63 25.07
N SER A 220 -14.57 -1.51 24.12
CA SER A 220 -15.22 -2.68 23.49
C SER A 220 -14.18 -3.65 22.92
N ALA A 221 -13.33 -3.18 22.00
CA ALA A 221 -12.33 -4.02 21.35
C ALA A 221 -11.29 -4.54 22.36
N ILE A 222 -10.88 -3.70 23.31
CA ILE A 222 -9.89 -4.03 24.33
C ILE A 222 -10.40 -5.09 25.32
N LEU A 223 -11.66 -4.98 25.73
CA LEU A 223 -12.31 -5.94 26.62
C LEU A 223 -12.42 -7.31 25.94
N ALA A 224 -12.78 -7.34 24.65
CA ALA A 224 -12.79 -8.57 23.86
C ALA A 224 -11.41 -9.25 23.84
N MET A 225 -10.33 -8.48 23.62
CA MET A 225 -8.97 -9.02 23.60
C MET A 225 -8.57 -9.55 24.98
N ALA A 226 -8.87 -8.81 26.05
CA ALA A 226 -8.57 -9.23 27.42
C ALA A 226 -9.32 -10.51 27.83
N GLU A 227 -10.57 -10.67 27.41
CA GLU A 227 -11.32 -11.91 27.60
C GLU A 227 -10.75 -13.09 26.80
N GLU A 228 -10.27 -12.86 25.57
CA GLU A 228 -9.63 -13.91 24.76
C GLU A 228 -8.30 -14.39 25.37
N LEU A 229 -7.55 -13.50 26.02
CA LEU A 229 -6.36 -13.88 26.80
C LEU A 229 -6.71 -14.85 27.94
N ALA A 230 -7.85 -14.65 28.61
CA ALA A 230 -8.31 -15.54 29.68
C ALA A 230 -8.66 -16.94 29.15
N ALA A 231 -9.32 -17.01 27.99
CA ALA A 231 -9.71 -18.28 27.38
C ALA A 231 -8.50 -19.13 26.92
N ASN A 232 -7.39 -18.47 26.59
CA ASN A 232 -6.18 -19.11 26.08
C ASN A 232 -5.06 -19.27 27.13
N ALA A 233 -5.36 -19.07 28.42
CA ALA A 233 -4.37 -19.08 29.51
C ALA A 233 -3.55 -20.40 29.63
N ASP A 234 -4.10 -21.52 29.18
CA ASP A 234 -3.47 -22.84 29.21
C ASP A 234 -2.57 -23.14 27.98
N GLY A 235 -2.57 -22.27 26.95
CA GLY A 235 -2.02 -22.52 25.61
C GLY A 235 -0.63 -21.91 25.30
N GLY A 236 0.09 -21.41 26.30
CA GLY A 236 1.44 -20.83 26.14
C GLY A 236 1.57 -19.33 26.43
N THR A 237 0.47 -18.64 26.76
CA THR A 237 0.45 -17.26 27.28
C THR A 237 0.77 -17.17 28.78
N SER A 238 0.83 -18.32 29.46
CA SER A 238 1.05 -18.41 30.90
C SER A 238 2.39 -17.79 31.31
N GLY A 239 2.33 -16.60 31.94
CA GLY A 239 3.46 -15.95 32.60
C GLY A 239 3.98 -14.66 31.98
N LEU A 240 3.46 -14.20 30.84
CA LEU A 240 3.82 -12.90 30.27
C LEU A 240 3.05 -11.75 30.94
N PRO A 241 3.67 -10.60 31.24
CA PRO A 241 2.98 -9.43 31.76
C PRO A 241 1.91 -8.90 30.80
N VAL A 242 0.73 -8.57 31.34
CA VAL A 242 -0.35 -7.93 30.59
C VAL A 242 -0.81 -6.69 31.35
N HIS A 243 -0.84 -5.54 30.68
CA HIS A 243 -1.34 -4.28 31.25
C HIS A 243 -2.58 -3.83 30.48
N LEU A 244 -3.64 -3.44 31.18
CA LEU A 244 -4.82 -2.81 30.58
C LEU A 244 -4.99 -1.41 31.18
N LEU A 245 -4.87 -0.40 30.33
CA LEU A 245 -5.00 1.01 30.68
C LEU A 245 -6.31 1.54 30.11
N TYR A 246 -7.22 1.98 30.98
CA TYR A 246 -8.54 2.45 30.57
C TYR A 246 -8.77 3.89 31.00
N GLY A 247 -8.91 4.78 30.01
CA GLY A 247 -9.15 6.21 30.24
C GLY A 247 -10.50 6.69 29.73
N VAL A 248 -11.15 7.53 30.53
CA VAL A 248 -12.39 8.23 30.14
C VAL A 248 -12.35 9.72 30.48
N THR A 249 -13.30 10.51 29.98
CA THR A 249 -13.30 11.95 30.24
C THR A 249 -13.79 12.25 31.65
N ALA A 250 -14.86 11.60 32.09
CA ALA A 250 -15.49 11.80 33.39
C ALA A 250 -15.84 10.47 34.04
N VAL A 251 -15.92 10.45 35.37
CA VAL A 251 -16.16 9.24 36.19
C VAL A 251 -17.42 8.50 35.75
N GLU A 252 -18.50 9.23 35.45
CA GLU A 252 -19.77 8.67 34.98
C GLU A 252 -19.65 7.89 33.65
N GLU A 253 -18.61 8.09 32.86
CA GLU A 253 -18.38 7.37 31.59
C GLU A 253 -17.70 6.00 31.79
N LEU A 254 -17.22 5.70 33.00
CA LEU A 254 -16.65 4.39 33.31
C LEU A 254 -17.74 3.32 33.20
N CYS A 255 -17.44 2.26 32.46
CA CYS A 255 -18.30 1.09 32.34
C CYS A 255 -17.49 -0.20 32.49
N LYS A 256 -18.20 -1.31 32.72
CA LYS A 256 -17.61 -2.66 32.76
C LYS A 256 -16.53 -2.85 33.84
N LEU A 257 -16.60 -2.09 34.94
CA LEU A 257 -15.61 -2.15 36.02
C LEU A 257 -15.61 -3.53 36.71
N ASP A 258 -16.78 -4.12 36.93
CA ASP A 258 -16.91 -5.45 37.54
C ASP A 258 -16.30 -6.54 36.63
N GLU A 259 -16.49 -6.45 35.31
CA GLU A 259 -15.87 -7.35 34.34
C GLU A 259 -14.34 -7.17 34.29
N LEU A 260 -13.84 -5.94 34.32
CA LEU A 260 -12.41 -5.66 34.41
C LEU A 260 -11.80 -6.23 35.70
N GLU A 261 -12.48 -6.10 36.84
CA GLU A 261 -12.04 -6.70 38.10
C GLU A 261 -12.03 -8.23 38.02
N SER A 262 -13.07 -8.83 37.42
CA SER A 262 -13.13 -10.27 37.18
C SER A 262 -11.98 -10.77 36.30
N LEU A 263 -11.62 -10.02 35.25
CA LEU A 263 -10.51 -10.35 34.37
C LEU A 263 -9.16 -10.43 35.09
N THR A 264 -8.90 -9.56 36.07
CA THR A 264 -7.65 -9.62 36.86
C THR A 264 -7.48 -10.95 37.60
N ARG A 265 -8.58 -11.65 37.91
CA ARG A 265 -8.55 -12.98 38.53
C ARG A 265 -8.38 -14.12 37.53
N ARG A 266 -8.83 -13.93 36.28
CA ARG A 266 -8.83 -14.98 35.23
C ARG A 266 -7.61 -14.95 34.32
N VAL A 267 -6.97 -13.80 34.15
CA VAL A 267 -5.78 -13.63 33.30
C VAL A 267 -4.54 -13.52 34.19
N PRO A 268 -3.68 -14.56 34.24
CA PRO A 268 -2.45 -14.49 35.02
C PRO A 268 -1.56 -13.33 34.56
N GLY A 269 -1.14 -12.46 35.49
CA GLY A 269 -0.26 -11.33 35.20
C GLY A 269 -0.96 -10.07 34.66
N LEU A 270 -2.30 -10.06 34.56
CA LEU A 270 -3.06 -8.88 34.16
C LEU A 270 -3.10 -7.82 35.27
N GLN A 271 -2.70 -6.60 34.93
CA GLN A 271 -2.88 -5.40 35.75
C GLN A 271 -3.80 -4.41 35.04
N VAL A 272 -4.88 -4.01 35.71
CA VAL A 272 -5.81 -2.99 35.20
C VAL A 272 -5.54 -1.67 35.90
N ARG A 273 -5.41 -0.57 35.14
CA ARG A 273 -5.33 0.79 35.66
C ARG A 273 -6.37 1.67 34.96
N THR A 274 -7.23 2.30 35.74
CA THR A 274 -8.25 3.23 35.28
C THR A 274 -7.83 4.67 35.57
N ILE A 275 -8.12 5.60 34.66
CA ILE A 275 -7.81 7.02 34.79
C ILE A 275 -8.93 7.88 34.23
N VAL A 276 -9.21 9.01 34.88
CA VAL A 276 -10.24 9.95 34.41
C VAL A 276 -9.62 11.33 34.17
N ALA A 277 -10.01 12.01 33.09
CA ALA A 277 -9.53 13.37 32.85
C ALA A 277 -10.16 14.39 33.83
N ARG A 278 -11.40 14.13 34.26
CA ARG A 278 -12.16 14.96 35.20
C ARG A 278 -12.77 14.09 36.29
N ALA A 279 -12.17 14.17 37.47
CA ALA A 279 -12.67 13.52 38.68
C ALA A 279 -13.92 14.23 39.25
N ASP A 280 -14.74 13.47 39.96
CA ASP A 280 -15.77 13.99 40.87
C ASP A 280 -15.37 13.74 42.34
N GLU A 281 -16.25 14.07 43.29
CA GLU A 281 -15.97 13.92 44.73
C GLU A 281 -15.79 12.46 45.19
N ASN A 282 -16.22 11.49 44.38
CA ASN A 282 -16.20 10.07 44.72
C ASN A 282 -15.04 9.31 44.06
N TRP A 283 -14.23 9.98 43.23
CA TRP A 283 -13.09 9.37 42.55
C TRP A 283 -11.80 9.54 43.35
N ASP A 284 -11.21 8.41 43.77
CA ASP A 284 -9.95 8.33 44.50
C ASP A 284 -8.78 7.77 43.65
N GLY A 285 -9.03 7.49 42.37
CA GLY A 285 -8.04 6.97 41.43
C GLY A 285 -7.20 8.04 40.70
N PRO A 286 -6.34 7.62 39.76
CA PRO A 286 -5.54 8.53 38.94
C PRO A 286 -6.39 9.55 38.16
N VAL A 287 -5.88 10.78 38.02
CA VAL A 287 -6.50 11.87 37.25
C VAL A 287 -5.53 12.34 36.17
N GLY A 288 -5.97 12.33 34.91
CA GLY A 288 -5.14 12.64 33.75
C GLY A 288 -5.60 11.90 32.49
N PHE A 289 -4.66 11.60 31.60
CA PHE A 289 -4.87 10.83 30.38
C PHE A 289 -4.15 9.48 30.44
N VAL A 290 -4.55 8.51 29.61
CA VAL A 290 -3.92 7.17 29.59
C VAL A 290 -2.40 7.20 29.37
N THR A 291 -1.89 8.24 28.72
CA THR A 291 -0.46 8.45 28.51
C THR A 291 0.30 8.70 29.82
N ASP A 292 -0.37 9.23 30.84
CA ASP A 292 0.21 9.47 32.18
C ASP A 292 0.38 8.15 32.96
N LEU A 293 -0.25 7.07 32.50
CA LEU A 293 -0.10 5.73 33.06
C LEU A 293 0.99 4.90 32.37
N LEU A 294 1.51 5.37 31.23
CA LEU A 294 2.58 4.68 30.50
C LEU A 294 3.94 4.95 31.16
N ASP A 295 4.75 3.92 31.24
CA ASP A 295 6.12 3.97 31.72
C ASP A 295 6.96 2.88 31.04
N ASP A 296 8.29 2.98 31.15
CA ASP A 296 9.23 2.03 30.52
C ASP A 296 9.09 0.59 31.03
N ASP A 297 8.61 0.42 32.27
CA ASP A 297 8.41 -0.90 32.89
C ASP A 297 7.22 -1.61 32.26
N ILE A 298 6.09 -0.91 32.05
CA ILE A 298 4.91 -1.42 31.33
C ILE A 298 5.25 -1.83 29.91
N LEU A 299 6.18 -1.10 29.28
CA LEU A 299 6.63 -1.37 27.91
C LEU A 299 7.76 -2.41 27.83
N ASN A 300 8.23 -2.93 28.97
CA ASN A 300 9.32 -3.90 29.03
C ASN A 300 10.55 -3.42 28.23
N GLY A 301 10.94 -2.15 28.41
CA GLY A 301 12.04 -1.53 27.65
C GLY A 301 11.79 -1.46 26.13
N GLY A 302 10.52 -1.39 25.73
CA GLY A 302 10.07 -1.37 24.34
C GLY A 302 9.89 -2.74 23.69
N ASP A 303 10.00 -3.85 24.43
CA ASP A 303 9.73 -5.20 23.91
C ASP A 303 8.35 -5.70 24.37
N ALA A 304 7.30 -5.02 23.91
CA ALA A 304 5.89 -5.33 24.19
C ALA A 304 5.02 -5.06 22.96
N ASP A 305 3.86 -5.71 22.86
CA ASP A 305 2.83 -5.43 21.85
C ASP A 305 1.72 -4.54 22.43
N LEU A 306 1.56 -3.35 21.88
CA LEU A 306 0.57 -2.36 22.27
C LEU A 306 -0.66 -2.42 21.36
N TYR A 307 -1.85 -2.49 21.96
CA TYR A 307 -3.14 -2.43 21.27
C TYR A 307 -3.91 -1.21 21.76
N LEU A 308 -4.12 -0.20 20.90
CA LEU A 308 -4.81 1.03 21.24
C LEU A 308 -6.17 1.13 20.55
N CYS A 309 -7.24 1.35 21.29
CA CYS A 309 -8.56 1.58 20.68
C CYS A 309 -9.26 2.77 21.33
N GLY A 310 -9.77 3.69 20.51
CA GLY A 310 -10.53 4.84 21.00
C GLY A 310 -10.43 6.08 20.10
N PRO A 311 -10.57 7.29 20.69
CA PRO A 311 -10.47 8.55 19.96
C PRO A 311 -9.10 8.75 19.31
N SER A 312 -9.08 9.31 18.11
CA SER A 312 -7.84 9.62 17.38
C SER A 312 -6.84 10.41 18.22
N ALA A 313 -7.30 11.41 18.99
CA ALA A 313 -6.43 12.22 19.83
C ALA A 313 -5.67 11.40 20.90
N MET A 314 -6.31 10.39 21.50
CA MET A 314 -5.65 9.50 22.47
C MET A 314 -4.60 8.63 21.78
N ILE A 315 -4.93 8.08 20.61
CA ILE A 315 -4.02 7.26 19.82
C ILE A 315 -2.81 8.08 19.40
N GLU A 316 -3.00 9.30 18.91
CA GLU A 316 -1.89 10.19 18.54
C GLU A 316 -1.06 10.60 19.76
N ALA A 317 -1.68 10.94 20.89
CA ALA A 317 -0.95 11.27 22.12
C ALA A 317 -0.10 10.09 22.61
N THR A 318 -0.63 8.86 22.55
CA THR A 318 0.13 7.65 22.89
C THR A 318 1.26 7.40 21.91
N ARG A 319 1.05 7.65 20.61
CA ARG A 319 2.11 7.55 19.60
C ARG A 319 3.22 8.56 19.87
N SER A 320 2.88 9.83 20.13
CA SER A 320 3.86 10.86 20.51
C SER A 320 4.63 10.49 21.76
N TRP A 321 3.95 9.97 22.80
CA TRP A 321 4.60 9.52 24.02
C TRP A 321 5.65 8.43 23.75
N LEU A 322 5.32 7.43 22.91
CA LEU A 322 6.25 6.36 22.53
C LEU A 322 7.45 6.89 21.74
N ASP A 323 7.23 7.90 20.90
CA ASP A 323 8.29 8.55 20.12
C ASP A 323 9.24 9.35 21.04
N ASP A 324 8.69 10.07 22.04
CA ASP A 324 9.47 10.86 23.01
C ASP A 324 10.34 10.00 23.95
N HIS A 325 9.94 8.75 24.20
CA HIS A 325 10.65 7.80 25.08
C HIS A 325 11.50 6.76 24.33
N ASP A 326 11.71 6.92 23.01
CA ASP A 326 12.49 6.00 22.15
C ASP A 326 12.00 4.53 22.19
N ALA A 327 10.72 4.31 22.50
CA ALA A 327 10.09 2.99 22.63
C ALA A 327 9.69 2.39 21.26
N GLN A 328 10.48 2.62 20.22
CA GLN A 328 10.16 2.29 18.83
C GLN A 328 10.17 0.79 18.52
N ARG A 329 10.66 -0.03 19.45
CA ARG A 329 10.69 -1.49 19.35
C ARG A 329 9.35 -2.14 19.68
N ALA A 330 8.43 -1.41 20.31
CA ALA A 330 7.13 -1.94 20.71
C ALA A 330 6.28 -2.20 19.48
N GLY A 331 5.67 -3.38 19.38
CA GLY A 331 4.63 -3.64 18.41
C GLY A 331 3.46 -2.68 18.68
N LEU A 332 2.87 -2.10 17.64
CA LEU A 332 1.69 -1.25 17.81
C LEU A 332 0.61 -1.63 16.83
N TYR A 333 -0.55 -1.89 17.38
CA TYR A 333 -1.80 -2.12 16.69
C TYR A 333 -2.78 -1.07 17.22
N TYR A 334 -3.58 -0.46 16.35
CA TYR A 334 -4.57 0.49 16.81
C TYR A 334 -5.79 0.56 15.89
N GLU A 335 -6.92 0.94 16.46
CA GLU A 335 -8.17 1.20 15.75
C GLU A 335 -8.70 2.58 16.16
N LYS A 336 -8.86 3.46 15.17
CA LYS A 336 -9.38 4.82 15.38
C LYS A 336 -10.88 4.85 15.15
N PHE A 337 -11.62 5.36 16.11
CA PHE A 337 -13.05 5.63 15.91
C PHE A 337 -13.23 6.98 15.21
N VAL A 338 -13.36 6.94 13.89
CA VAL A 338 -13.63 8.10 13.02
C VAL A 338 -15.10 8.15 12.61
N SER A 339 -15.60 9.35 12.29
CA SER A 339 -16.95 9.52 11.75
C SER A 339 -17.09 8.83 10.40
N SER A 340 -18.02 7.89 10.26
CA SER A 340 -18.27 7.15 9.02
C SER A 340 -19.09 7.99 8.01
N GLY A 341 -18.59 8.09 6.78
CA GLY A 341 -19.24 8.75 5.64
C GLY A 341 -18.22 9.40 4.72
N ALA A 342 -17.65 8.63 3.78
CA ALA A 342 -16.77 9.18 2.76
C ALA A 342 -17.60 10.08 1.85
N ALA A 343 -17.34 11.38 1.94
CA ALA A 343 -17.97 12.39 1.11
C ALA A 343 -17.89 12.01 -0.37
N ARG A 344 -19.04 12.04 -1.03
CA ARG A 344 -19.17 12.18 -2.48
C ARG A 344 -18.11 13.18 -2.95
N ARG A 345 -17.08 12.73 -3.68
CA ARG A 345 -16.14 13.68 -4.26
C ARG A 345 -16.82 14.31 -5.46
N CYS A 346 -17.61 15.35 -5.20
CA CYS A 346 -17.98 16.32 -6.22
C CYS A 346 -16.71 16.84 -6.88
N ILE A 347 -16.86 17.29 -8.13
CA ILE A 347 -15.86 18.01 -8.92
C ILE A 347 -14.94 18.82 -7.98
N PRO A 348 -13.61 18.56 -7.98
CA PRO A 348 -12.72 19.16 -7.00
C PRO A 348 -12.85 20.69 -7.08
N PRO A 349 -12.97 21.37 -5.92
CA PRO A 349 -13.10 22.81 -5.87
C PRO A 349 -12.00 23.49 -6.68
N PHE A 350 -12.40 24.48 -7.49
CA PHE A 350 -11.49 25.28 -8.30
C PHE A 350 -11.06 26.52 -7.53
N LEU A 351 -9.83 26.95 -7.76
CA LEU A 351 -9.37 28.22 -7.23
C LEU A 351 -10.14 29.37 -7.90
N ASP A 352 -10.89 30.15 -7.12
CA ASP A 352 -11.39 31.44 -7.57
C ASP A 352 -10.25 32.47 -7.49
N TYR A 353 -9.97 33.12 -8.61
CA TYR A 353 -8.92 34.13 -8.71
C TYR A 353 -9.43 35.55 -8.38
N ALA A 354 -10.75 35.75 -8.24
CA ALA A 354 -11.33 37.07 -8.01
C ALA A 354 -10.80 37.77 -6.75
N ASP A 355 -10.54 36.98 -5.70
CA ASP A 355 -10.13 37.48 -4.37
C ASP A 355 -8.64 37.26 -4.07
N LEU A 356 -7.82 36.87 -5.05
CA LEU A 356 -6.40 36.56 -4.84
C LEU A 356 -5.48 37.74 -5.10
N ASP A 357 -4.78 38.16 -4.04
CA ASP A 357 -3.66 39.10 -4.13
C ASP A 357 -2.38 38.37 -4.58
N LEU A 358 -2.22 38.17 -5.89
CA LEU A 358 -1.06 37.50 -6.48
C LEU A 358 0.28 38.16 -6.11
N PRO A 359 0.43 39.51 -6.13
CA PRO A 359 1.66 40.17 -5.66
C PRO A 359 2.04 39.78 -4.22
N ARG A 360 1.09 39.80 -3.29
CA ARG A 360 1.33 39.41 -1.89
C ARG A 360 1.66 37.93 -1.75
N LEU A 361 1.04 37.07 -2.55
CA LEU A 361 1.38 35.64 -2.57
C LEU A 361 2.81 35.40 -3.07
N ARG A 362 3.26 36.11 -4.11
CA ARG A 362 4.67 36.05 -4.57
C ARG A 362 5.65 36.46 -3.47
N GLU A 363 5.32 37.53 -2.73
CA GLU A 363 6.16 37.99 -1.61
C GLU A 363 6.21 36.95 -0.49
N ARG A 364 5.06 36.39 -0.09
CA ARG A 364 4.96 35.35 0.95
C ARG A 364 5.66 34.04 0.57
N GLY A 365 5.65 33.67 -0.70
CA GLY A 365 6.25 32.42 -1.19
C GLY A 365 7.77 32.48 -1.36
N ARG A 366 8.37 33.67 -1.36
CA ARG A 366 9.81 33.85 -1.60
C ARG A 366 10.64 33.06 -0.59
N GLY A 367 11.68 32.36 -1.06
CA GLY A 367 12.52 31.50 -0.24
C GLY A 367 11.84 30.20 0.22
N THR A 368 10.59 29.94 -0.18
CA THR A 368 9.83 28.73 0.18
C THR A 368 9.66 27.81 -1.02
N ALA A 369 10.02 26.53 -0.85
CA ALA A 369 9.68 25.48 -1.81
C ALA A 369 8.58 24.58 -1.24
N VAL A 370 7.69 24.10 -2.10
CA VAL A 370 6.66 23.11 -1.78
C VAL A 370 6.98 21.81 -2.50
N VAL A 371 6.92 20.69 -1.79
CA VAL A 371 7.00 19.33 -2.36
C VAL A 371 5.64 18.66 -2.20
N ILE A 372 5.02 18.29 -3.31
CA ILE A 372 3.75 17.55 -3.31
C ILE A 372 4.09 16.06 -3.22
N GLY A 373 3.66 15.40 -2.15
CA GLY A 373 3.89 13.98 -1.87
C GLY A 373 5.14 13.70 -1.03
N GLY A 374 4.99 12.92 0.04
CA GLY A 374 6.07 12.49 0.94
C GLY A 374 6.61 11.09 0.62
N SER A 375 6.64 10.68 -0.64
CA SER A 375 7.32 9.43 -1.05
C SER A 375 8.84 9.55 -0.88
N ILE A 376 9.61 8.46 -1.05
CA ILE A 376 11.09 8.51 -1.13
C ILE A 376 11.60 9.63 -2.03
N THR A 377 10.94 9.87 -3.17
CA THR A 377 11.26 10.96 -4.10
C THR A 377 11.06 12.32 -3.43
N GLY A 378 9.91 12.52 -2.80
CA GLY A 378 9.53 13.78 -2.18
C GLY A 378 10.38 14.14 -0.97
N ILE A 379 10.62 13.19 -0.06
CA ILE A 379 11.46 13.43 1.13
C ILE A 379 12.93 13.68 0.73
N THR A 380 13.44 13.00 -0.30
CA THR A 380 14.80 13.28 -0.81
C THR A 380 14.87 14.63 -1.53
N ALA A 381 13.85 14.97 -2.32
CA ALA A 381 13.73 16.29 -2.95
C ALA A 381 13.68 17.39 -1.89
N ALA A 382 12.92 17.19 -0.80
CA ALA A 382 12.83 18.14 0.30
C ALA A 382 14.20 18.39 0.94
N LYS A 383 14.96 17.34 1.24
CA LYS A 383 16.33 17.48 1.74
C LYS A 383 17.23 18.27 0.80
N MET A 384 17.16 17.98 -0.50
CA MET A 384 17.95 18.66 -1.53
C MET A 384 17.58 20.15 -1.63
N LEU A 385 16.29 20.47 -1.60
CA LEU A 385 15.80 21.85 -1.70
C LEU A 385 16.29 22.75 -0.56
N THR A 386 16.60 22.21 0.61
CA THR A 386 17.19 23.00 1.73
C THR A 386 18.54 23.67 1.41
N GLU A 387 19.20 23.27 0.31
CA GLU A 387 20.42 23.91 -0.20
C GLU A 387 20.14 25.22 -0.95
N THR A 388 18.92 25.41 -1.46
CA THR A 388 18.53 26.57 -2.29
C THR A 388 17.49 27.45 -1.61
N PHE A 389 16.61 26.87 -0.80
CA PHE A 389 15.47 27.55 -0.18
C PHE A 389 15.62 27.64 1.34
N ASP A 390 15.07 28.70 1.91
CA ASP A 390 15.07 28.95 3.35
C ASP A 390 14.11 28.01 4.08
N HIS A 391 12.99 27.70 3.43
CA HIS A 391 11.96 26.80 3.95
C HIS A 391 11.44 25.83 2.89
N VAL A 392 11.13 24.60 3.31
CA VAL A 392 10.58 23.55 2.46
C VAL A 392 9.37 22.93 3.12
N ILE A 393 8.23 22.98 2.46
CA ILE A 393 6.97 22.42 2.94
C ILE A 393 6.69 21.13 2.17
N VAL A 394 6.64 20.00 2.86
CA VAL A 394 6.23 18.72 2.28
C VAL A 394 4.76 18.48 2.57
N LEU A 395 3.95 18.38 1.52
CA LEU A 395 2.52 18.10 1.61
C LEU A 395 2.29 16.61 1.39
N GLU A 396 1.84 15.90 2.41
CA GLU A 396 1.52 14.46 2.36
C GLU A 396 0.02 14.28 2.58
N LYS A 397 -0.62 13.48 1.71
CA LYS A 397 -2.06 13.23 1.77
C LYS A 397 -2.42 12.23 2.88
N ASP A 398 -1.48 11.36 3.23
CA ASP A 398 -1.63 10.41 4.31
C ASP A 398 -1.35 11.11 5.67
N GLY A 399 -1.75 10.48 6.77
CA GLY A 399 -1.43 10.96 8.13
C GLY A 399 0.06 10.85 8.49
N PRO A 400 0.49 11.36 9.67
CA PRO A 400 1.87 11.24 10.13
C PRO A 400 2.39 9.79 10.14
N HIS A 401 3.64 9.61 9.71
CA HIS A 401 4.29 8.29 9.59
C HIS A 401 5.58 8.24 10.40
N THR A 402 5.46 8.01 11.71
CA THR A 402 6.60 7.95 12.64
C THR A 402 7.20 6.53 12.76
N ARG A 403 6.63 5.54 12.06
CA ARG A 403 6.91 4.10 12.24
C ARG A 403 7.40 3.40 10.97
N ARG A 404 7.95 2.19 11.12
CA ARG A 404 8.43 1.31 10.04
C ARG A 404 7.29 0.53 9.38
N GLU A 405 6.22 1.20 8.99
CA GLU A 405 5.01 0.57 8.44
C GLU A 405 4.69 1.03 7.02
N GLY A 406 3.99 0.19 6.27
CA GLY A 406 3.43 0.58 4.98
C GLY A 406 2.28 1.58 5.18
N ARG A 407 2.06 2.44 4.19
CA ARG A 407 1.03 3.50 4.23
C ARG A 407 0.12 3.43 3.01
N PRO A 408 -1.16 3.85 3.13
CA PRO A 408 -2.12 3.79 2.01
C PRO A 408 -1.63 4.49 0.73
N GLY A 409 -1.02 5.68 0.84
CA GLY A 409 -0.46 6.43 -0.29
C GLY A 409 0.76 5.80 -0.94
N ALA A 410 1.33 4.76 -0.34
CA ALA A 410 2.41 3.93 -0.89
C ALA A 410 2.07 2.44 -0.76
N ALA A 411 0.89 2.01 -1.21
CA ALA A 411 0.39 0.63 -1.12
C ALA A 411 1.39 -0.44 -1.59
N GLN A 412 2.31 -0.11 -2.51
CA GLN A 412 3.38 -1.02 -2.95
C GLN A 412 4.37 -1.38 -1.83
N GLY A 413 4.45 -0.62 -0.74
CA GLY A 413 5.50 -0.76 0.29
C GLY A 413 5.55 -2.13 0.97
N TRP A 414 4.50 -2.93 0.87
CA TRP A 414 4.44 -4.30 1.39
C TRP A 414 5.14 -5.34 0.50
N HIS A 415 5.47 -5.01 -0.75
CA HIS A 415 6.19 -5.89 -1.67
C HIS A 415 7.70 -5.68 -1.58
N LEU A 416 8.47 -6.64 -2.11
CA LEU A 416 9.92 -6.50 -2.23
C LEU A 416 10.30 -5.18 -2.93
N HIS A 417 11.16 -4.41 -2.27
CA HIS A 417 11.84 -3.25 -2.85
C HIS A 417 13.34 -3.44 -2.68
N HIS A 418 14.11 -3.22 -3.74
CA HIS A 418 15.56 -3.14 -3.67
C HIS A 418 16.00 -1.81 -4.28
N LEU A 419 16.81 -1.06 -3.55
CA LEU A 419 17.41 0.16 -4.08
C LEU A 419 18.66 -0.23 -4.87
N LEU A 420 18.65 0.01 -6.19
CA LEU A 420 19.80 -0.28 -7.03
C LEU A 420 21.00 0.57 -6.60
N THR A 421 22.21 0.06 -6.85
CA THR A 421 23.47 0.66 -6.42
C THR A 421 23.61 2.11 -6.88
N ALA A 422 23.20 2.44 -8.10
CA ALA A 422 23.24 3.84 -8.56
C ALA A 422 22.30 4.74 -7.76
N GLY A 423 21.12 4.25 -7.34
CA GLY A 423 20.18 4.99 -6.48
C GLY A 423 20.70 5.12 -5.05
N GLN A 424 21.29 4.04 -4.52
CA GLN A 424 21.95 4.05 -3.21
C GLN A 424 23.07 5.10 -3.16
N LEU A 425 23.87 5.22 -4.21
CA LEU A 425 24.93 6.24 -4.31
C LEU A 425 24.37 7.68 -4.32
N GLU A 426 23.25 7.93 -4.98
CA GLU A 426 22.61 9.26 -4.90
C GLU A 426 22.00 9.49 -3.52
N LEU A 427 21.36 8.49 -2.91
CA LEU A 427 20.79 8.63 -1.58
C LEU A 427 21.86 8.95 -0.53
N GLU A 428 22.98 8.23 -0.57
CA GLU A 428 24.16 8.47 0.27
C GLU A 428 24.76 9.87 0.03
N ARG A 429 24.69 10.39 -1.20
CA ARG A 429 25.12 11.75 -1.52
C ARG A 429 24.24 12.81 -0.86
N PHE A 430 22.92 12.61 -0.85
CA PHE A 430 21.98 13.55 -0.23
C PHE A 430 21.95 13.43 1.30
N LEU A 431 22.19 12.23 1.83
CA LEU A 431 22.11 11.88 3.24
C LEU A 431 23.32 11.00 3.61
N PRO A 432 24.51 11.58 3.84
CA PRO A 432 25.71 10.81 4.16
C PRO A 432 25.55 9.92 5.41
N GLY A 433 25.88 8.63 5.32
CA GLY A 433 25.72 7.61 6.37
C GLY A 433 24.34 6.96 6.43
N ILE A 434 23.42 7.26 5.51
CA ILE A 434 22.05 6.72 5.54
C ILE A 434 22.02 5.20 5.37
N VAL A 435 22.94 4.64 4.58
CA VAL A 435 23.08 3.19 4.44
C VAL A 435 23.46 2.53 5.76
N ASP A 436 24.34 3.16 6.54
CA ASP A 436 24.76 2.62 7.83
C ASP A 436 23.63 2.69 8.86
N ASP A 437 22.78 3.73 8.79
CA ASP A 437 21.54 3.78 9.57
C ASP A 437 20.62 2.61 9.20
N MET A 438 20.37 2.36 7.91
CA MET A 438 19.52 1.24 7.50
C MET A 438 20.04 -0.11 8.03
N VAL A 439 21.36 -0.33 7.96
CA VAL A 439 21.99 -1.56 8.45
C VAL A 439 21.87 -1.69 9.96
N ARG A 440 22.08 -0.60 10.71
CA ARG A 440 21.88 -0.57 12.17
C ARG A 440 20.46 -0.95 12.56
N GLU A 441 19.52 -0.65 11.68
CA GLU A 441 18.08 -0.83 11.90
C GLU A 441 17.56 -2.16 11.31
N GLY A 442 18.47 -3.06 10.92
CA GLY A 442 18.19 -4.45 10.57
C GLY A 442 18.27 -4.76 9.07
N ALA A 443 18.57 -3.79 8.20
CA ALA A 443 18.75 -4.06 6.77
C ALA A 443 20.02 -4.89 6.51
N PHE A 444 19.96 -5.78 5.52
CA PHE A 444 21.15 -6.50 5.07
C PHE A 444 21.94 -5.65 4.07
N LYS A 445 23.27 -5.60 4.20
CA LYS A 445 24.16 -5.10 3.14
C LYS A 445 25.00 -6.24 2.61
N VAL A 446 24.77 -6.62 1.35
CA VAL A 446 25.29 -7.88 0.78
C VAL A 446 25.82 -7.72 -0.63
N ASP A 447 26.79 -8.57 -1.00
CA ASP A 447 27.20 -8.75 -2.39
C ASP A 447 26.13 -9.57 -3.13
N MET A 448 25.52 -8.96 -4.14
CA MET A 448 24.46 -9.60 -4.92
C MET A 448 24.91 -10.92 -5.54
N ALA A 449 26.14 -10.98 -6.09
CA ALA A 449 26.63 -12.17 -6.77
C ALA A 449 26.92 -13.34 -5.79
N ALA A 450 27.21 -13.01 -4.53
CA ALA A 450 27.55 -14.01 -3.50
C ALA A 450 26.30 -14.52 -2.78
N GLN A 451 25.42 -13.60 -2.37
CA GLN A 451 24.36 -13.86 -1.39
C GLN A 451 22.95 -13.86 -1.98
N TYR A 452 22.78 -13.58 -3.28
CA TYR A 452 21.52 -13.84 -3.96
C TYR A 452 21.57 -15.19 -4.68
N ARG A 453 20.44 -15.87 -4.74
CA ARG A 453 20.22 -17.00 -5.66
C ARG A 453 19.30 -16.52 -6.77
N ILE A 454 19.85 -16.39 -7.97
CA ILE A 454 19.14 -15.80 -9.11
C ILE A 454 18.93 -16.87 -10.17
N ARG A 455 17.68 -17.10 -10.58
CA ARG A 455 17.35 -17.86 -11.78
C ARG A 455 17.13 -16.90 -12.94
N LEU A 456 17.87 -17.10 -14.03
CA LEU A 456 17.85 -16.25 -15.21
C LEU A 456 17.98 -17.11 -16.47
N GLY A 457 17.06 -16.95 -17.44
CA GLY A 457 17.08 -17.77 -18.67
C GLY A 457 16.85 -19.26 -18.42
N GLY A 458 16.04 -19.60 -17.42
CA GLY A 458 15.72 -21.00 -17.07
C GLY A 458 16.80 -21.74 -16.27
N ALA A 459 17.86 -21.07 -15.83
CA ALA A 459 18.94 -21.69 -15.07
C ALA A 459 19.36 -20.86 -13.84
N TRP A 460 19.79 -21.55 -12.79
CA TRP A 460 20.32 -20.94 -11.58
C TRP A 460 21.75 -20.43 -11.80
N LYS A 461 22.00 -19.22 -11.34
CA LYS A 461 23.34 -18.63 -11.32
C LYS A 461 24.19 -19.30 -10.25
N LYS A 462 25.42 -19.67 -10.64
CA LYS A 462 26.45 -20.06 -9.69
C LYS A 462 26.85 -18.85 -8.82
N PRO A 463 27.01 -19.03 -7.49
CA PRO A 463 27.54 -17.97 -6.62
C PRO A 463 28.90 -17.48 -7.11
N GLY A 464 29.14 -16.18 -6.97
CA GLY A 464 30.40 -15.52 -7.30
C GLY A 464 30.60 -14.28 -6.44
N THR A 465 31.47 -13.37 -6.85
CA THR A 465 31.65 -12.07 -6.19
C THR A 465 31.59 -10.91 -7.17
N SER A 466 31.08 -9.78 -6.70
CA SER A 466 30.91 -8.56 -7.49
C SER A 466 31.10 -7.30 -6.65
N ASP A 467 31.32 -6.17 -7.34
CA ASP A 467 31.36 -4.86 -6.68
C ASP A 467 29.95 -4.26 -6.44
N ILE A 468 28.90 -5.06 -6.66
CA ILE A 468 27.51 -4.65 -6.51
C ILE A 468 27.03 -5.03 -5.12
N GLN A 469 27.19 -4.09 -4.19
CA GLN A 469 26.63 -4.16 -2.86
C GLN A 469 25.21 -3.61 -2.86
N ILE A 470 24.28 -4.32 -2.22
CA ILE A 470 22.87 -3.92 -2.13
C ILE A 470 22.45 -3.91 -0.67
N VAL A 471 21.73 -2.85 -0.29
CA VAL A 471 20.96 -2.80 0.95
C VAL A 471 19.59 -3.45 0.71
N CYS A 472 19.33 -4.58 1.36
CA CYS A 472 18.03 -5.25 1.37
C CYS A 472 17.24 -4.76 2.57
N ALA A 473 16.20 -3.98 2.31
CA ALA A 473 15.30 -3.44 3.31
C ALA A 473 13.89 -3.37 2.72
N GLY A 474 12.87 -3.60 3.53
CA GLY A 474 11.51 -3.20 3.16
C GLY A 474 11.45 -1.69 2.89
N ARG A 475 10.59 -1.26 1.96
CA ARG A 475 10.39 0.16 1.68
C ARG A 475 10.02 0.99 2.93
N PRO A 476 9.20 0.47 3.88
CA PRO A 476 8.93 1.18 5.13
C PRO A 476 10.19 1.54 5.92
N LEU A 477 11.13 0.59 6.09
CA LEU A 477 12.39 0.84 6.78
C LEU A 477 13.24 1.91 6.07
N LEU A 478 13.27 1.86 4.74
CA LEU A 478 14.00 2.80 3.90
C LEU A 478 13.44 4.24 4.08
N GLU A 479 12.13 4.42 3.87
CA GLU A 479 11.49 5.75 4.00
C GLU A 479 11.59 6.28 5.43
N TRP A 480 11.44 5.41 6.43
CA TRP A 480 11.57 5.76 7.85
C TRP A 480 12.97 6.29 8.19
N CYS A 481 14.04 5.61 7.75
CA CYS A 481 15.41 6.07 7.99
C CYS A 481 15.66 7.47 7.41
N ILE A 482 15.10 7.75 6.22
CA ILE A 482 15.21 9.07 5.61
C ILE A 482 14.43 10.11 6.41
N ARG A 483 13.16 9.82 6.73
CA ARG A 483 12.27 10.74 7.46
C ARG A 483 12.85 11.16 8.81
N ARG A 484 13.38 10.22 9.59
CA ARG A 484 14.04 10.51 10.87
C ARG A 484 15.14 11.56 10.76
N ARG A 485 15.87 11.61 9.63
CA ARG A 485 16.89 12.63 9.38
C ARG A 485 16.33 14.00 8.98
N LEU A 486 15.09 14.05 8.51
CA LEU A 486 14.41 15.28 8.09
C LEU A 486 13.58 15.89 9.20
N ASP A 487 12.99 15.08 10.09
CA ASP A 487 12.12 15.56 11.17
C ASP A 487 12.84 16.55 12.10
N GLY A 488 14.16 16.38 12.30
CA GLY A 488 15.00 17.30 13.06
C GLY A 488 15.50 18.55 12.29
N ASN A 489 15.13 18.73 11.02
CA ASN A 489 15.62 19.84 10.21
C ASN A 489 14.68 21.05 10.30
N PRO A 490 15.09 22.18 10.90
CA PRO A 490 14.22 23.34 11.12
C PRO A 490 13.78 24.04 9.81
N ARG A 491 14.42 23.72 8.68
CA ARG A 491 14.03 24.24 7.36
C ARG A 491 12.94 23.42 6.68
N ILE A 492 12.60 22.25 7.19
CA ILE A 492 11.61 21.35 6.58
C ILE A 492 10.39 21.27 7.49
N SER A 493 9.20 21.49 6.95
CA SER A 493 7.93 21.22 7.65
C SER A 493 7.11 20.20 6.88
N PHE A 494 6.59 19.19 7.57
CA PHE A 494 5.61 18.27 7.02
C PHE A 494 4.20 18.75 7.35
N ARG A 495 3.32 18.75 6.34
CA ARG A 495 1.87 18.90 6.52
C ARG A 495 1.21 17.63 6.02
N TYR A 496 0.66 16.87 6.96
CA TYR A 496 -0.02 15.61 6.70
C TYR A 496 -1.51 15.87 6.41
N GLU A 497 -2.20 14.84 5.91
CA GLU A 497 -3.62 14.91 5.54
C GLU A 497 -3.93 16.08 4.59
N SER A 498 -2.94 16.47 3.79
CA SER A 498 -2.95 17.66 2.95
C SER A 498 -2.95 17.25 1.48
N GLU A 499 -4.13 17.22 0.87
CA GLU A 499 -4.28 16.92 -0.56
C GLU A 499 -4.31 18.19 -1.40
N VAL A 500 -3.40 18.28 -2.38
CA VAL A 500 -3.37 19.39 -3.34
C VAL A 500 -4.50 19.20 -4.36
N VAL A 501 -5.32 20.24 -4.51
CA VAL A 501 -6.49 20.25 -5.41
C VAL A 501 -6.34 21.19 -6.60
N ASP A 502 -5.43 22.19 -6.52
CA ASP A 502 -5.12 23.09 -7.62
C ASP A 502 -3.74 23.76 -7.50
N LEU A 503 -3.29 24.41 -8.58
CA LEU A 503 -2.08 25.24 -8.62
C LEU A 503 -2.45 26.73 -8.57
N VAL A 504 -1.65 27.53 -7.85
CA VAL A 504 -1.76 29.00 -7.92
C VAL A 504 -0.91 29.49 -9.08
N TYR A 505 -1.55 29.86 -10.18
CA TYR A 505 -0.88 30.22 -11.42
C TYR A 505 -0.96 31.71 -11.72
N ASP A 506 0.22 32.32 -11.84
CA ASP A 506 0.41 33.69 -12.28
C ASP A 506 0.55 33.75 -13.80
N ARG A 507 -0.51 34.22 -14.47
CA ARG A 507 -0.61 34.30 -15.93
C ARG A 507 0.38 35.29 -16.54
N ASP A 508 0.57 36.45 -15.92
CA ASP A 508 1.46 37.50 -16.44
C ASP A 508 2.92 37.04 -16.41
N GLY A 509 3.28 36.31 -15.35
CA GLY A 509 4.59 35.72 -15.19
C GLY A 509 4.77 34.37 -15.90
N ASN A 510 3.72 33.68 -16.35
CA ASN A 510 3.77 32.25 -16.68
C ASN A 510 4.53 31.47 -15.58
N ALA A 511 4.07 31.59 -14.33
CA ALA A 511 4.74 31.03 -13.16
C ALA A 511 3.74 30.40 -12.20
N VAL A 512 4.10 29.27 -11.61
CA VAL A 512 3.41 28.72 -10.44
C VAL A 512 4.01 29.37 -9.20
N ILE A 513 3.15 29.92 -8.34
CA ILE A 513 3.55 30.71 -7.16
C ILE A 513 2.98 30.12 -5.85
N GLY A 514 2.49 28.89 -5.90
CA GLY A 514 1.90 28.19 -4.77
C GLY A 514 0.96 27.06 -5.20
N VAL A 515 0.32 26.45 -4.21
CA VAL A 515 -0.67 25.37 -4.38
C VAL A 515 -1.88 25.62 -3.49
N ALA A 516 -3.01 25.02 -3.84
CA ALA A 516 -4.23 25.03 -3.04
C ALA A 516 -4.55 23.64 -2.47
N LEU A 517 -4.95 23.62 -1.20
CA LEU A 517 -5.31 22.42 -0.45
C LEU A 517 -6.82 22.40 -0.19
N ALA A 518 -7.40 21.21 -0.14
CA ALA A 518 -8.75 21.05 0.39
C ALA A 518 -8.76 21.37 1.89
N ASN A 519 -9.69 22.19 2.35
CA ASN A 519 -9.91 22.39 3.79
C ASN A 519 -10.71 21.20 4.35
N PRO A 520 -10.16 20.39 5.27
CA PRO A 520 -10.87 19.26 5.86
C PRO A 520 -12.09 19.67 6.71
N ASP A 521 -12.13 20.91 7.21
CA ASP A 521 -13.23 21.43 8.04
C ASP A 521 -14.34 22.11 7.20
N ALA A 522 -14.17 22.23 5.88
CA ALA A 522 -15.14 22.88 5.02
C ALA A 522 -16.32 21.94 4.69
N GLY A 523 -17.55 22.45 4.84
CA GLY A 523 -18.76 21.72 4.48
C GLY A 523 -18.90 21.50 2.96
N PRO A 524 -19.66 20.48 2.52
CA PRO A 524 -19.81 20.15 1.09
C PRO A 524 -20.47 21.24 0.23
N ALA A 525 -21.05 22.27 0.85
CA ALA A 525 -21.72 23.38 0.16
C ALA A 525 -20.78 24.55 -0.20
N ASP A 526 -19.62 24.68 0.45
CA ASP A 526 -18.63 25.73 0.18
C ASP A 526 -17.22 25.23 0.58
N PRO A 527 -16.49 24.60 -0.35
CA PRO A 527 -15.17 24.04 -0.05
C PRO A 527 -14.15 25.20 0.00
N ALA A 528 -13.98 25.80 1.18
CA ALA A 528 -12.91 26.76 1.39
C ALA A 528 -11.55 26.10 1.03
N LEU A 529 -10.72 26.79 0.24
CA LEU A 529 -9.39 26.31 -0.13
C LEU A 529 -8.32 27.00 0.72
N GLU A 530 -7.38 26.23 1.27
CA GLU A 530 -6.18 26.80 1.89
C GLU A 530 -5.10 27.03 0.82
N ILE A 531 -4.48 28.21 0.81
CA ILE A 531 -3.40 28.53 -0.12
C ILE A 531 -2.04 28.48 0.56
N VAL A 532 -1.14 27.67 0.00
CA VAL A 532 0.27 27.60 0.38
C VAL A 532 1.10 28.30 -0.70
N ALA A 533 1.56 29.51 -0.39
CA ALA A 533 2.44 30.28 -1.28
C ALA A 533 3.83 29.65 -1.37
N ALA A 534 4.43 29.65 -2.57
CA ALA A 534 5.75 29.07 -2.82
C ALA A 534 6.47 29.77 -3.98
N GLU A 535 7.78 29.88 -3.91
CA GLU A 535 8.64 30.29 -5.02
C GLU A 535 8.87 29.13 -6.00
N PHE A 536 8.79 27.89 -5.52
CA PHE A 536 9.05 26.71 -6.32
C PHE A 536 8.24 25.50 -5.83
N VAL A 537 7.67 24.75 -6.76
CA VAL A 537 6.83 23.58 -6.50
C VAL A 537 7.45 22.37 -7.20
N VAL A 538 7.66 21.30 -6.44
CA VAL A 538 8.10 19.99 -6.92
C VAL A 538 6.95 19.00 -6.76
N ASP A 539 6.44 18.48 -7.87
CA ASP A 539 5.51 17.36 -7.86
C ASP A 539 6.26 16.04 -7.76
N ALA A 540 6.13 15.40 -6.59
CA ALA A 540 6.64 14.07 -6.27
C ALA A 540 5.52 13.13 -5.77
N SER A 541 4.27 13.42 -6.14
CA SER A 541 3.06 12.66 -5.79
C SER A 541 3.00 11.28 -6.44
N GLY A 542 3.89 11.04 -7.41
CA GLY A 542 4.07 9.78 -8.11
C GLY A 542 3.00 9.58 -9.18
N LYS A 543 2.54 8.35 -9.33
CA LYS A 543 1.57 7.97 -10.37
C LYS A 543 0.22 8.66 -10.24
N ASN A 544 -0.08 9.18 -9.06
CA ASN A 544 -1.33 9.89 -8.78
C ASN A 544 -1.19 11.41 -9.04
N THR A 545 -0.22 11.82 -9.86
CA THR A 545 -0.03 13.23 -10.18
C THR A 545 -1.25 13.80 -10.88
N ARG A 546 -1.69 14.96 -10.38
CA ARG A 546 -2.74 15.78 -10.97
C ARG A 546 -2.19 16.96 -11.75
N VAL A 547 -0.87 17.13 -11.81
CA VAL A 547 -0.24 18.24 -12.55
C VAL A 547 -0.64 18.26 -14.03
N PRO A 548 -0.75 17.13 -14.76
CA PRO A 548 -1.29 17.15 -16.12
C PRO A 548 -2.65 17.82 -16.24
N GLU A 549 -3.57 17.48 -15.32
CA GLU A 549 -4.91 18.07 -15.24
C GLU A 549 -4.84 19.55 -14.91
N PHE A 550 -4.03 19.94 -13.92
CA PHE A 550 -3.86 21.34 -13.52
C PHE A 550 -3.29 22.19 -14.67
N LEU A 551 -2.29 21.68 -15.41
CA LEU A 551 -1.72 22.35 -16.58
C LEU A 551 -2.75 22.57 -17.69
N ASP A 552 -3.66 21.62 -17.90
CA ASP A 552 -4.75 21.74 -18.87
C ASP A 552 -5.70 22.88 -18.50
N ARG A 553 -6.14 22.90 -17.23
CA ARG A 553 -7.05 23.92 -16.70
C ARG A 553 -6.49 25.34 -16.81
N ILE A 554 -5.20 25.54 -16.53
CA ILE A 554 -4.57 26.86 -16.63
C ILE A 554 -4.20 27.26 -18.07
N GLY A 555 -4.52 26.43 -19.07
CA GLY A 555 -4.33 26.72 -20.49
C GLY A 555 -2.94 26.39 -21.05
N ILE A 556 -2.10 25.66 -20.30
CA ILE A 556 -0.81 25.14 -20.79
C ILE A 556 -0.99 23.81 -21.56
N GLY A 557 -2.02 23.05 -21.18
CA GLY A 557 -2.37 21.74 -21.75
C GLY A 557 -1.60 20.59 -21.09
N ALA A 558 -2.25 19.44 -20.93
CA ALA A 558 -1.61 18.22 -20.42
C ALA A 558 -0.44 17.74 -21.32
N PRO A 559 0.67 17.21 -20.76
CA PRO A 559 1.75 16.59 -21.55
C PRO A 559 1.26 15.37 -22.34
N GLU A 560 1.91 15.07 -23.47
CA GLU A 560 1.65 13.84 -24.22
C GLU A 560 2.02 12.63 -23.35
N GLN A 561 1.16 11.63 -23.33
CA GLN A 561 1.33 10.41 -22.54
C GLN A 561 1.75 9.24 -23.44
N GLU A 562 2.85 8.59 -23.08
CA GLU A 562 3.28 7.30 -23.65
C GLU A 562 3.08 6.20 -22.60
N GLN A 563 2.44 5.10 -22.99
CA GLN A 563 2.18 3.97 -22.09
C GLN A 563 2.31 2.59 -22.76
N ASP A 564 2.79 1.64 -21.97
CA ASP A 564 2.76 0.21 -22.30
C ASP A 564 1.95 -0.54 -21.23
N ILE A 565 0.86 -1.18 -21.65
CA ILE A 565 -0.01 -1.97 -20.78
C ILE A 565 0.70 -3.27 -20.47
N ILE A 566 1.08 -3.44 -19.21
CA ILE A 566 1.77 -4.65 -18.73
C ILE A 566 0.84 -5.53 -17.88
N ASN A 567 -0.07 -4.89 -17.14
CA ASN A 567 -0.96 -5.55 -16.19
C ASN A 567 -0.21 -6.53 -15.26
N CYS A 568 0.72 -5.99 -14.49
CA CYS A 568 1.57 -6.76 -13.59
C CYS A 568 0.94 -6.82 -12.20
N PHE A 569 0.68 -8.02 -11.70
CA PHE A 569 0.04 -8.25 -10.41
C PHE A 569 1.07 -8.75 -9.38
N TYR A 570 1.00 -8.24 -8.15
CA TYR A 570 1.84 -8.62 -7.01
C TYR A 570 0.99 -9.19 -5.88
N SER A 571 1.35 -10.37 -5.39
CA SER A 571 0.85 -10.92 -4.13
C SER A 571 2.03 -11.12 -3.20
N THR A 572 1.96 -10.62 -1.97
CA THR A 572 3.03 -10.81 -0.99
C THR A 572 2.51 -11.26 0.36
N MET A 573 3.15 -12.28 0.91
CA MET A 573 2.88 -12.79 2.25
C MET A 573 4.21 -13.02 2.98
N GLN A 574 4.24 -12.68 4.27
CA GLN A 574 5.36 -12.97 5.16
C GLN A 574 5.11 -14.29 5.89
N HIS A 575 6.17 -15.07 6.10
CA HIS A 575 6.12 -16.36 6.76
C HIS A 575 7.13 -16.42 7.90
N ARG A 576 6.76 -17.05 9.01
CA ARG A 576 7.68 -17.29 10.13
C ARG A 576 8.62 -18.44 9.77
N VAL A 577 9.93 -18.21 9.89
CA VAL A 577 10.97 -19.20 9.58
C VAL A 577 11.61 -19.72 10.87
N PRO A 578 11.49 -21.03 11.17
CA PRO A 578 12.13 -21.61 12.34
C PRO A 578 13.66 -21.69 12.17
N PRO A 579 14.45 -21.66 13.26
CA PRO A 579 15.92 -21.56 13.21
C PRO A 579 16.61 -22.59 12.32
N ASP A 580 16.13 -23.83 12.28
CA ASP A 580 16.67 -24.93 11.48
C ASP A 580 16.46 -24.76 9.97
N ARG A 581 15.49 -23.94 9.55
CA ARG A 581 15.19 -23.63 8.14
C ARG A 581 15.76 -22.29 7.68
N GLN A 582 16.39 -21.52 8.56
CA GLN A 582 16.95 -20.23 8.21
C GLN A 582 18.12 -20.40 7.22
N TRP A 583 18.05 -19.71 6.07
CA TRP A 583 19.15 -19.74 5.12
C TRP A 583 20.40 -19.12 5.72
N GLN A 584 21.55 -19.78 5.56
CA GLN A 584 22.85 -19.28 6.02
C GLN A 584 23.70 -18.75 4.86
N ASP A 585 23.48 -19.28 3.66
CA ASP A 585 24.30 -19.07 2.47
C ASP A 585 23.81 -17.95 1.55
N LYS A 586 22.63 -17.41 1.82
CA LYS A 586 21.91 -16.44 1.00
C LYS A 586 20.98 -15.57 1.86
N VAL A 587 20.54 -14.45 1.31
CA VAL A 587 19.51 -13.59 1.91
C VAL A 587 18.30 -13.39 1.01
N MET A 588 18.42 -13.72 -0.28
CA MET A 588 17.36 -13.56 -1.27
C MET A 588 17.42 -14.63 -2.36
N VAL A 589 16.24 -15.08 -2.78
CA VAL A 589 15.99 -15.91 -3.97
C VAL A 589 15.16 -15.10 -4.95
N ILE A 590 15.60 -15.01 -6.21
CA ILE A 590 14.86 -14.33 -7.28
C ILE A 590 14.76 -15.23 -8.50
N CYS A 591 13.55 -15.36 -9.04
CA CYS A 591 13.26 -16.06 -10.29
C CYS A 591 12.76 -15.09 -11.35
N TYR A 592 13.63 -14.70 -12.28
CA TYR A 592 13.23 -13.88 -13.42
C TYR A 592 12.51 -14.71 -14.49
N ALA A 593 11.40 -14.16 -15.00
CA ALA A 593 10.69 -14.67 -16.16
C ALA A 593 11.59 -14.63 -17.40
N TYR A 594 11.71 -15.73 -18.12
CA TYR A 594 12.27 -15.75 -19.48
C TYR A 594 11.16 -15.60 -20.53
N ARG A 595 11.02 -14.39 -21.05
CA ARG A 595 10.01 -14.02 -22.04
C ARG A 595 10.38 -14.54 -23.44
N PRO A 596 9.41 -14.94 -24.29
CA PRO A 596 7.96 -14.89 -24.07
C PRO A 596 7.38 -16.14 -23.38
N TYR A 597 8.20 -17.10 -22.93
CA TYR A 597 7.73 -18.40 -22.45
C TYR A 597 7.24 -18.40 -21.00
N GLU A 598 7.72 -17.45 -20.21
CA GLU A 598 7.32 -17.27 -18.82
C GLU A 598 6.81 -15.84 -18.62
N ASP A 599 5.74 -15.71 -17.85
CA ASP A 599 5.07 -14.48 -17.50
C ASP A 599 4.83 -14.36 -15.98
N THR A 600 5.48 -15.23 -15.20
CA THR A 600 5.51 -15.19 -13.74
C THR A 600 6.91 -14.87 -13.24
N TYR A 601 6.98 -14.17 -12.12
CA TYR A 601 8.21 -13.77 -11.43
C TYR A 601 8.04 -14.04 -9.94
N ALA A 602 9.11 -14.43 -9.27
CA ALA A 602 9.08 -14.59 -7.82
C ALA A 602 10.31 -13.99 -7.17
N ALA A 603 10.13 -13.48 -5.96
CA ALA A 603 11.23 -13.13 -5.08
C ALA A 603 10.90 -13.48 -3.63
N GLN A 604 11.89 -14.00 -2.91
CA GLN A 604 11.80 -14.35 -1.50
C GLN A 604 13.01 -13.79 -0.77
N TYR A 605 12.80 -13.08 0.34
CA TYR A 605 13.87 -12.42 1.08
C TYR A 605 13.55 -12.29 2.56
N TYR A 606 14.59 -12.24 3.38
CA TYR A 606 14.44 -11.91 4.80
C TYR A 606 14.22 -10.40 4.97
N VAL A 607 13.19 -10.03 5.73
CA VAL A 607 12.83 -8.62 5.97
C VAL A 607 13.85 -7.89 6.83
N ASP A 608 14.58 -8.61 7.68
CA ASP A 608 15.63 -8.09 8.55
C ASP A 608 16.69 -9.15 8.90
N SER A 609 17.76 -8.68 9.54
CA SER A 609 18.92 -9.46 9.97
C SER A 609 18.64 -10.65 10.91
N SER A 610 17.47 -10.71 11.56
CA SER A 610 17.09 -11.83 12.43
C SER A 610 16.80 -13.13 11.66
N ARG A 611 16.49 -13.02 10.36
CA ARG A 611 16.09 -14.13 9.48
C ARG A 611 14.86 -14.91 9.97
N THR A 612 14.05 -14.31 10.84
CA THR A 612 12.84 -14.95 11.39
C THR A 612 11.61 -14.80 10.50
N LEU A 613 11.61 -13.82 9.59
CA LEU A 613 10.50 -13.51 8.70
C LEU A 613 10.93 -13.52 7.24
N LEU A 614 10.37 -14.45 6.46
CA LEU A 614 10.57 -14.55 5.02
C LEU A 614 9.41 -13.91 4.28
N SER A 615 9.67 -12.82 3.58
CA SER A 615 8.71 -12.19 2.67
C SER A 615 8.77 -12.87 1.30
N THR A 616 7.65 -13.43 0.87
CA THR A 616 7.48 -14.06 -0.45
C THR A 616 6.62 -13.17 -1.33
N SER A 617 7.17 -12.69 -2.45
CA SER A 617 6.45 -11.91 -3.46
C SER A 617 6.29 -12.75 -4.73
N LEU A 618 5.04 -13.03 -5.09
CA LEU A 618 4.63 -13.75 -6.30
C LEU A 618 4.06 -12.74 -7.29
N VAL A 619 4.52 -12.79 -8.54
CA VAL A 619 4.18 -11.82 -9.57
C VAL A 619 3.72 -12.52 -10.82
N ALA A 620 2.64 -12.03 -11.43
CA ALA A 620 2.17 -12.50 -12.71
C ALA A 620 1.81 -11.32 -13.62
N TYR A 621 2.22 -11.41 -14.88
CA TYR A 621 1.77 -10.49 -15.93
C TYR A 621 0.43 -10.95 -16.49
N ASN A 622 -0.36 -9.98 -16.95
CA ASN A 622 -1.71 -10.16 -17.47
C ASN A 622 -2.64 -10.97 -16.54
N CYS A 623 -2.52 -10.77 -15.23
CA CYS A 623 -3.30 -11.48 -14.21
C CYS A 623 -4.38 -10.58 -13.62
N TYR A 624 -5.60 -11.12 -13.50
CA TYR A 624 -6.76 -10.46 -12.87
C TYR A 624 -7.35 -11.25 -11.69
N SER A 625 -6.77 -12.41 -11.37
CA SER A 625 -7.25 -13.34 -10.33
C SER A 625 -6.10 -13.66 -9.39
N PRO A 626 -5.80 -12.77 -8.44
CA PRO A 626 -4.71 -12.99 -7.49
C PRO A 626 -5.11 -13.95 -6.38
N PRO A 627 -4.13 -14.59 -5.70
CA PRO A 627 -4.40 -15.39 -4.51
C PRO A 627 -5.00 -14.55 -3.38
N ARG A 628 -5.95 -15.15 -2.66
CA ARG A 628 -6.78 -14.51 -1.62
C ARG A 628 -6.73 -15.25 -0.30
N THR A 629 -6.48 -16.55 -0.34
CA THR A 629 -6.27 -17.39 0.84
C THR A 629 -4.83 -17.89 0.90
N GLU A 630 -4.37 -18.31 2.08
CA GLU A 630 -3.06 -18.95 2.24
C GLU A 630 -2.90 -20.15 1.30
N ARG A 631 -3.96 -20.94 1.13
CA ARG A 631 -4.00 -22.08 0.20
C ARG A 631 -3.78 -21.62 -1.24
N GLU A 632 -4.55 -20.65 -1.72
CA GLU A 632 -4.36 -20.10 -3.08
C GLU A 632 -2.98 -19.47 -3.24
N PHE A 633 -2.45 -18.79 -2.22
CA PHE A 633 -1.11 -18.20 -2.28
C PHE A 633 -0.06 -19.28 -2.49
N ARG A 634 -0.21 -20.42 -1.80
CA ARG A 634 0.65 -21.58 -1.98
C ARG A 634 0.49 -22.22 -3.36
N GLU A 635 -0.73 -22.42 -3.85
CA GLU A 635 -0.99 -22.94 -5.20
C GLU A 635 -0.43 -22.01 -6.28
N PHE A 636 -0.55 -20.69 -6.08
CA PHE A 636 -0.01 -19.67 -6.96
C PHE A 636 1.53 -19.71 -7.00
N ALA A 637 2.18 -20.14 -5.91
CA ALA A 637 3.63 -20.32 -5.87
C ALA A 637 4.12 -21.43 -6.82
N ASP A 638 3.28 -22.44 -7.13
CA ASP A 638 3.63 -23.50 -8.10
C ASP A 638 3.66 -23.01 -9.54
N LEU A 639 2.98 -21.89 -9.83
CA LEU A 639 3.01 -21.23 -11.14
C LEU A 639 4.30 -20.43 -11.36
N MET A 640 5.12 -20.27 -10.33
CA MET A 640 6.36 -19.50 -10.43
C MET A 640 7.40 -20.26 -11.27
N PRO A 641 8.44 -19.56 -11.81
CA PRO A 641 9.38 -20.19 -12.73
C PRO A 641 10.20 -21.36 -12.15
N SER A 642 10.14 -21.61 -10.84
CA SER A 642 10.85 -22.69 -10.15
C SER A 642 10.04 -23.22 -8.97
N PRO A 643 9.93 -24.55 -8.78
CA PRO A 643 9.20 -25.16 -7.66
C PRO A 643 9.79 -24.81 -6.29
N VAL A 644 11.10 -24.54 -6.22
CA VAL A 644 11.82 -24.02 -5.04
C VAL A 644 11.09 -22.88 -4.33
N ILE A 645 10.31 -22.05 -5.05
CA ILE A 645 9.54 -20.97 -4.44
C ILE A 645 8.47 -21.51 -3.48
N GLY A 646 7.68 -22.50 -3.91
CA GLY A 646 6.71 -23.21 -3.08
C GLY A 646 7.39 -24.04 -1.98
N GLU A 647 8.44 -24.79 -2.33
CA GLU A 647 9.21 -25.61 -1.37
C GLU A 647 9.77 -24.79 -0.19
N ASN A 648 10.17 -23.54 -0.44
CA ASN A 648 10.69 -22.64 0.59
C ASN A 648 9.64 -22.22 1.61
N ILE A 649 8.35 -22.22 1.25
CA ILE A 649 7.24 -21.82 2.13
C ILE A 649 6.42 -23.01 2.64
N ASP A 650 6.62 -24.21 2.11
CA ASP A 650 5.93 -25.42 2.55
C ASP A 650 6.07 -25.64 4.05
N GLY A 651 4.94 -25.74 4.75
CA GLY A 651 4.89 -25.95 6.20
C GLY A 651 5.34 -24.75 7.05
N LEU A 652 5.52 -23.56 6.47
CA LEU A 652 5.73 -22.34 7.24
C LEU A 652 4.39 -21.71 7.64
N GLU A 653 4.36 -21.13 8.84
CA GLU A 653 3.22 -20.37 9.34
C GLU A 653 3.17 -18.98 8.68
N ALA A 654 1.97 -18.55 8.27
CA ALA A 654 1.74 -17.19 7.79
C ALA A 654 1.94 -16.18 8.94
N ALA A 655 2.77 -15.16 8.70
CA ALA A 655 3.06 -14.08 9.63
C ALA A 655 2.39 -12.75 9.22
N SER A 656 1.74 -12.70 8.05
CA SER A 656 0.99 -11.55 7.56
C SER A 656 -0.20 -12.00 6.70
N PRO A 657 -1.21 -11.14 6.46
CA PRO A 657 -2.15 -11.35 5.37
C PRO A 657 -1.44 -11.30 4.01
N ILE A 658 -2.17 -11.66 2.95
CA ILE A 658 -1.74 -11.41 1.57
C ILE A 658 -1.94 -9.94 1.28
N TYR A 659 -0.88 -9.26 0.89
CA TYR A 659 -0.94 -7.93 0.32
C TYR A 659 -0.97 -8.05 -1.19
N ASN A 660 -2.02 -7.52 -1.80
CA ASN A 660 -2.26 -7.57 -3.23
C ASN A 660 -2.10 -6.17 -3.85
N PHE A 661 -1.41 -6.10 -5.00
CA PHE A 661 -1.23 -4.84 -5.70
C PHE A 661 -1.13 -5.05 -7.21
N ARG A 662 -1.87 -4.22 -7.95
CA ARG A 662 -1.88 -4.25 -9.40
C ARG A 662 -1.18 -3.04 -9.99
N TYR A 663 -0.32 -3.30 -10.97
CA TYR A 663 0.38 -2.30 -11.76
C TYR A 663 -0.09 -2.38 -13.23
N PRO A 664 -1.04 -1.51 -13.65
CA PRO A 664 -1.68 -1.65 -14.95
C PRO A 664 -0.74 -1.29 -16.12
N ASN A 665 0.01 -0.19 -16.02
CA ASN A 665 0.78 0.36 -17.13
C ASN A 665 2.10 1.01 -16.70
N MET A 666 3.11 0.85 -17.56
CA MET A 666 4.30 1.69 -17.54
C MET A 666 3.96 3.02 -18.21
N LEU A 667 4.32 4.15 -17.61
CA LEU A 667 3.85 5.48 -18.02
C LEU A 667 5.00 6.49 -18.16
N ARG A 668 4.94 7.31 -19.21
CA ARG A 668 5.80 8.47 -19.39
C ARG A 668 5.01 9.69 -19.82
N LEU A 669 5.23 10.80 -19.13
CA LEU A 669 4.64 12.09 -19.45
C LEU A 669 5.70 12.98 -20.11
N HIS A 670 5.49 13.34 -21.38
CA HIS A 670 6.46 14.05 -22.20
C HIS A 670 6.47 15.57 -21.96
N TYR A 671 6.78 16.00 -20.73
CA TYR A 671 6.93 17.41 -20.40
C TYR A 671 8.02 18.09 -21.27
N GLU A 672 9.07 17.37 -21.69
CA GLU A 672 10.14 17.91 -22.53
C GLU A 672 9.70 18.33 -23.94
N LYS A 673 8.53 17.85 -24.41
CA LYS A 673 7.93 18.24 -25.69
C LYS A 673 7.12 19.54 -25.58
N LYS A 674 6.76 19.99 -24.36
CA LYS A 674 6.02 21.23 -24.12
C LYS A 674 6.92 22.46 -24.28
N ARG A 675 6.38 23.53 -24.87
CA ARG A 675 7.14 24.76 -25.20
C ARG A 675 6.96 25.89 -24.18
N ASN A 676 5.82 25.94 -23.51
CA ASN A 676 5.38 27.03 -22.63
C ASN A 676 5.23 26.58 -21.16
N LEU A 677 6.06 25.64 -20.69
CA LEU A 677 6.01 25.17 -19.30
C LEU A 677 6.13 26.35 -18.32
N PRO A 678 5.33 26.38 -17.24
CA PRO A 678 5.39 27.45 -16.27
C PRO A 678 6.67 27.40 -15.46
N ARG A 679 7.15 28.58 -15.06
CA ARG A 679 8.25 28.74 -14.10
C ARG A 679 7.81 28.26 -12.72
N GLY A 680 8.76 27.88 -11.87
CA GLY A 680 8.44 27.51 -10.49
C GLY A 680 7.74 26.16 -10.33
N LEU A 681 7.66 25.31 -11.37
CA LEU A 681 7.05 23.98 -11.28
C LEU A 681 7.88 22.93 -12.02
N VAL A 682 8.17 21.81 -11.35
CA VAL A 682 8.75 20.60 -11.96
C VAL A 682 8.12 19.32 -11.38
N ALA A 683 8.03 18.28 -12.20
CA ALA A 683 7.63 16.93 -11.79
C ALA A 683 8.86 16.01 -11.73
N VAL A 684 8.86 15.06 -10.80
CA VAL A 684 9.98 14.13 -10.57
C VAL A 684 9.48 12.74 -10.15
N GLY A 685 10.29 11.71 -10.41
CA GLY A 685 9.94 10.32 -10.12
C GLY A 685 8.76 9.85 -10.97
N ASP A 686 7.85 9.09 -10.36
CA ASP A 686 6.68 8.53 -11.03
C ASP A 686 5.70 9.60 -11.55
N SER A 687 5.77 10.85 -11.08
CA SER A 687 5.04 11.99 -11.65
C SER A 687 5.55 12.41 -13.04
N PHE A 688 6.72 11.92 -13.45
CA PHE A 688 7.31 12.12 -14.78
C PHE A 688 7.35 10.82 -15.58
N THR A 689 7.90 9.76 -14.98
CA THR A 689 7.95 8.43 -15.59
C THR A 689 7.91 7.34 -14.55
N SER A 690 7.05 6.35 -14.78
CA SER A 690 6.95 5.14 -14.00
C SER A 690 7.39 3.94 -14.84
N ALA A 691 8.10 3.01 -14.23
CA ALA A 691 8.72 1.85 -14.86
C ALA A 691 8.02 0.55 -14.46
N ASP A 692 8.19 -0.51 -15.24
CA ASP A 692 7.78 -1.86 -14.81
C ASP A 692 8.39 -2.19 -13.42
N PRO A 693 7.56 -2.43 -12.39
CA PRO A 693 8.03 -2.63 -11.02
C PRO A 693 8.97 -3.83 -10.85
N VAL A 694 8.89 -4.87 -11.69
CA VAL A 694 9.78 -6.05 -11.62
C VAL A 694 11.23 -5.67 -11.92
N SER A 695 11.45 -4.55 -12.62
CA SER A 695 12.79 -4.06 -12.93
C SER A 695 13.52 -3.43 -11.74
N GLY A 696 12.81 -3.02 -10.68
CA GLY A 696 13.40 -2.33 -9.52
C GLY A 696 13.96 -0.93 -9.80
N LEU A 697 13.71 -0.35 -10.98
CA LEU A 697 14.36 0.88 -11.43
C LEU A 697 13.73 2.18 -10.87
N GLY A 698 12.46 2.16 -10.46
CA GLY A 698 11.68 3.36 -10.15
C GLY A 698 12.33 4.32 -9.14
N MET A 699 12.70 3.81 -7.96
CA MET A 699 13.35 4.63 -6.92
C MET A 699 14.69 5.22 -7.39
N THR A 700 15.46 4.45 -8.17
CA THR A 700 16.75 4.91 -8.68
C THR A 700 16.59 6.02 -9.71
N LEU A 701 15.61 5.89 -10.61
CA LEU A 701 15.29 6.95 -11.58
C LEU A 701 14.81 8.21 -10.88
N ALA A 702 13.99 8.07 -9.84
CA ALA A 702 13.52 9.19 -9.04
C ALA A 702 14.68 9.95 -8.38
N LEU A 703 15.58 9.25 -7.69
CA LEU A 703 16.74 9.85 -7.03
C LEU A 703 17.70 10.51 -8.02
N LYS A 704 17.92 9.90 -9.19
CA LYS A 704 18.67 10.54 -10.28
C LYS A 704 17.97 11.77 -10.85
N GLY A 705 16.64 11.74 -10.94
CA GLY A 705 15.83 12.91 -11.28
C GLY A 705 16.01 14.05 -10.28
N VAL A 706 15.98 13.76 -8.97
CA VAL A 706 16.27 14.74 -7.91
C VAL A 706 17.69 15.30 -8.06
N ARG A 707 18.67 14.48 -8.45
CA ARG A 707 20.05 14.94 -8.72
C ARG A 707 20.11 15.89 -9.91
N GLU A 708 19.43 15.59 -11.01
CA GLU A 708 19.35 16.50 -12.16
C GLU A 708 18.61 17.81 -11.82
N LEU A 709 17.62 17.75 -10.93
CA LEU A 709 16.94 18.94 -10.40
C LEU A 709 17.92 19.82 -9.61
N GLN A 710 18.71 19.23 -8.70
CA GLN A 710 19.73 19.94 -7.94
C GLN A 710 20.72 20.68 -8.86
N LEU A 711 21.24 19.98 -9.88
CA LEU A 711 22.16 20.56 -10.86
C LEU A 711 21.51 21.68 -11.68
N SER A 712 20.23 21.53 -12.02
CA SER A 712 19.48 22.53 -12.77
C SER A 712 19.19 23.79 -11.95
N LEU A 713 18.78 23.62 -10.68
CA LEU A 713 18.56 24.73 -9.74
C LEU A 713 19.84 25.52 -9.50
N ALA A 714 20.96 24.84 -9.22
CA ALA A 714 22.26 25.48 -9.02
C ALA A 714 22.74 26.30 -10.24
N LYS A 715 22.36 25.87 -11.46
CA LYS A 715 22.78 26.52 -12.70
C LYS A 715 21.89 27.69 -13.11
N TYR A 716 20.57 27.55 -12.97
CA TYR A 716 19.60 28.50 -13.54
C TYR A 716 18.88 29.34 -12.49
N GLY A 717 18.72 28.85 -11.26
CA GLY A 717 17.86 29.43 -10.24
C GLY A 717 16.36 29.11 -10.43
N PRO A 718 15.54 29.19 -9.37
CA PRO A 718 14.17 28.66 -9.34
C PRO A 718 13.18 29.36 -10.29
N GLY A 719 13.31 30.68 -10.45
CA GLY A 719 12.44 31.49 -11.31
C GLY A 719 12.88 31.59 -12.78
N HIS A 720 13.88 30.84 -13.22
CA HIS A 720 14.44 30.99 -14.57
C HIS A 720 13.56 30.30 -15.63
N PRO A 721 13.22 30.98 -16.75
CA PRO A 721 12.30 30.45 -17.76
C PRO A 721 12.77 29.16 -18.45
N ASP A 722 14.09 29.00 -18.64
CA ASP A 722 14.63 27.78 -19.24
C ASP A 722 14.74 26.59 -18.27
N LEU A 723 14.60 26.78 -16.94
CA LEU A 723 14.86 25.72 -15.98
C LEU A 723 14.00 24.47 -16.24
N PRO A 724 12.64 24.56 -16.33
CA PRO A 724 11.81 23.38 -16.53
C PRO A 724 12.20 22.63 -17.81
N ARG A 725 12.33 23.34 -18.93
CA ARG A 725 12.66 22.75 -20.23
C ARG A 725 14.03 22.06 -20.24
N ARG A 726 15.04 22.64 -19.58
CA ARG A 726 16.40 22.08 -19.52
C ARG A 726 16.44 20.86 -18.60
N TYR A 727 15.76 20.95 -17.45
CA TYR A 727 15.59 19.84 -16.51
C TYR A 727 14.88 18.64 -17.15
N TYR A 728 13.70 18.84 -17.77
CA TYR A 728 12.96 17.75 -18.42
C TYR A 728 13.74 17.08 -19.55
N ARG A 729 14.51 17.85 -20.33
CA ARG A 729 15.42 17.29 -21.34
C ARG A 729 16.54 16.43 -20.76
N ALA A 730 17.03 16.76 -19.56
CA ALA A 730 18.06 15.97 -18.90
C ALA A 730 17.48 14.65 -18.40
N ILE A 731 16.38 14.69 -17.64
CA ILE A 731 15.74 13.49 -17.10
C ILE A 731 15.08 12.63 -18.18
N SER A 732 14.67 13.21 -19.32
CA SER A 732 14.22 12.48 -20.50
C SER A 732 15.28 11.49 -21.00
N LYS A 733 16.57 11.85 -20.99
CA LYS A 733 17.65 10.93 -21.43
C LYS A 733 17.86 9.76 -20.46
N LEU A 734 17.67 10.02 -19.17
CA LEU A 734 17.68 8.98 -18.14
C LEU A 734 16.51 8.01 -18.35
N ALA A 735 15.32 8.56 -18.59
CA ALA A 735 14.12 7.78 -18.91
C ALA A 735 14.31 6.98 -20.21
N ASP A 736 14.85 7.57 -21.28
CA ASP A 736 15.13 6.86 -22.55
C ASP A 736 15.99 5.62 -22.34
N THR A 737 17.03 5.74 -21.51
CA THR A 737 17.94 4.63 -21.21
C THR A 737 17.23 3.51 -20.44
N ALA A 738 16.45 3.86 -19.42
CA ALA A 738 15.74 2.88 -18.61
C ALA A 738 14.58 2.23 -19.37
N TRP A 739 13.80 3.03 -20.09
CA TRP A 739 12.75 2.55 -20.98
C TRP A 739 13.32 1.62 -22.04
N PHE A 740 14.46 1.91 -22.65
CA PHE A 740 15.11 0.98 -23.57
C PHE A 740 15.36 -0.39 -22.92
N VAL A 741 15.92 -0.43 -21.70
CA VAL A 741 16.20 -1.71 -21.02
C VAL A 741 14.92 -2.48 -20.67
N ILE A 742 13.90 -1.80 -20.15
CA ILE A 742 12.65 -2.43 -19.70
C ILE A 742 11.76 -2.80 -20.88
N ARG A 743 11.51 -1.83 -21.77
CA ARG A 743 10.58 -1.95 -22.88
C ARG A 743 11.00 -3.04 -23.84
N GLU A 744 12.29 -3.18 -24.14
CA GLU A 744 12.78 -4.26 -25.00
C GLU A 744 12.44 -5.65 -24.44
N GLN A 745 12.45 -5.83 -23.11
CA GLN A 745 11.99 -7.07 -22.49
C GLN A 745 10.47 -7.24 -22.59
N ASN A 746 9.71 -6.18 -22.33
CA ASN A 746 8.24 -6.23 -22.37
C ASN A 746 7.71 -6.46 -23.79
N LEU A 747 8.36 -5.88 -24.82
CA LEU A 747 8.03 -6.10 -26.23
C LEU A 747 8.27 -7.54 -26.71
N ARG A 748 8.92 -8.40 -25.91
CA ARG A 748 8.98 -9.84 -26.20
C ARG A 748 7.62 -10.50 -26.04
N PHE A 749 6.74 -9.98 -25.18
CA PHE A 749 5.39 -10.50 -25.02
C PHE A 749 4.53 -10.21 -26.25
N PRO A 750 3.77 -11.20 -26.76
CA PRO A 750 2.94 -11.01 -27.96
C PRO A 750 1.67 -10.20 -27.69
N TRP A 751 1.18 -10.12 -26.45
CA TRP A 751 -0.06 -9.42 -26.09
C TRP A 751 0.10 -7.91 -25.85
N ILE A 752 1.32 -7.37 -25.91
CA ILE A 752 1.51 -5.92 -25.76
C ILE A 752 0.75 -5.21 -26.90
N LYS A 753 -0.08 -4.23 -26.54
CA LYS A 753 -0.85 -3.44 -27.50
C LYS A 753 0.06 -2.83 -28.57
N ASP A 754 -0.29 -3.04 -29.83
CA ASP A 754 0.46 -2.61 -31.02
C ASP A 754 1.93 -3.08 -31.04
N VAL A 755 2.25 -4.24 -30.43
CA VAL A 755 3.64 -4.73 -30.31
C VAL A 755 4.41 -4.75 -31.64
N GLY A 756 3.75 -5.09 -32.75
CA GLY A 756 4.38 -5.11 -34.08
C GLY A 756 4.85 -3.73 -34.54
N LYS A 757 4.13 -2.66 -34.19
CA LYS A 757 4.53 -1.27 -34.50
C LYS A 757 5.58 -0.75 -33.51
N LYS A 758 5.54 -1.22 -32.27
CA LYS A 758 6.46 -0.80 -31.20
C LYS A 758 7.83 -1.46 -31.28
N ARG A 759 7.93 -2.66 -31.88
CA ARG A 759 9.21 -3.35 -32.08
C ARG A 759 10.07 -2.61 -33.10
N PRO A 760 11.26 -2.13 -32.73
CA PRO A 760 12.16 -1.50 -33.70
C PRO A 760 12.65 -2.50 -34.74
N PHE A 761 13.10 -2.02 -35.91
CA PHE A 761 13.59 -2.88 -37.00
C PHE A 761 14.78 -3.78 -36.58
N TYR A 762 15.54 -3.38 -35.55
CA TYR A 762 16.67 -4.13 -35.00
C TYR A 762 16.29 -5.09 -33.86
N PHE A 763 15.02 -5.13 -33.44
CA PHE A 763 14.54 -5.86 -32.26
C PHE A 763 14.97 -7.34 -32.25
N GLY A 764 14.85 -8.03 -33.40
CA GLY A 764 15.23 -9.44 -33.52
C GLY A 764 16.72 -9.69 -33.33
N VAL A 765 17.58 -8.83 -33.89
CA VAL A 765 19.04 -8.95 -33.75
C VAL A 765 19.47 -8.66 -32.31
N LEU A 766 18.89 -7.62 -31.70
CA LEU A 766 19.16 -7.27 -30.31
C LEU A 766 18.71 -8.39 -29.36
N THR A 767 17.50 -8.92 -29.52
CA THR A 767 16.98 -10.03 -28.71
C THR A 767 17.88 -11.25 -28.83
N TRP A 768 18.27 -11.60 -30.06
CA TRP A 768 19.21 -12.70 -30.29
C TRP A 768 20.53 -12.48 -29.55
N TYR A 769 21.11 -11.27 -29.63
CA TYR A 769 22.35 -10.94 -28.95
C TYR A 769 22.21 -11.04 -27.42
N MET A 770 21.13 -10.51 -26.87
CA MET A 770 20.87 -10.54 -25.44
C MET A 770 20.68 -11.97 -24.93
N ASP A 771 20.02 -12.86 -25.68
CA ASP A 771 19.93 -14.28 -25.30
C ASP A 771 21.31 -14.95 -25.24
N ARG A 772 22.21 -14.63 -26.19
CA ARG A 772 23.60 -15.14 -26.16
C ARG A 772 24.43 -14.50 -25.04
N LEU A 773 24.16 -13.25 -24.69
CA LEU A 773 24.80 -12.58 -23.57
C LEU A 773 24.36 -13.21 -22.23
N LEU A 774 23.06 -13.47 -22.05
CA LEU A 774 22.52 -14.17 -20.89
C LEU A 774 23.15 -15.55 -20.74
N GLU A 775 23.33 -16.27 -21.85
CA GLU A 775 24.09 -17.51 -21.87
C GLU A 775 25.52 -17.31 -21.38
N LEU A 776 26.26 -16.34 -21.93
CA LEU A 776 27.63 -16.04 -21.52
C LEU A 776 27.74 -15.73 -20.03
N VAL A 777 26.81 -14.94 -19.50
CA VAL A 777 26.76 -14.53 -18.10
C VAL A 777 26.75 -15.72 -17.14
N HIS A 778 26.19 -16.87 -17.51
CA HIS A 778 26.22 -18.08 -16.69
C HIS A 778 27.61 -18.72 -16.52
N ASP A 779 28.49 -18.54 -17.50
CA ASP A 779 29.80 -19.20 -17.54
C ASP A 779 30.99 -18.23 -17.36
N ASP A 780 30.78 -16.92 -17.52
CA ASP A 780 31.81 -15.89 -17.45
C ASP A 780 31.46 -14.86 -16.36
N LEU A 781 32.27 -14.84 -15.29
CA LEU A 781 32.08 -13.95 -14.15
C LEU A 781 32.31 -12.47 -14.51
N ASP A 782 33.22 -12.16 -15.44
CA ASP A 782 33.43 -10.78 -15.89
C ASP A 782 32.21 -10.27 -16.64
N ALA A 783 31.65 -11.10 -17.54
CA ALA A 783 30.43 -10.78 -18.27
C ALA A 783 29.26 -10.58 -17.30
N TYR A 784 29.17 -11.42 -16.26
CA TYR A 784 28.18 -11.24 -15.19
C TYR A 784 28.36 -9.93 -14.42
N ARG A 785 29.59 -9.56 -14.06
CA ARG A 785 29.87 -8.28 -13.38
C ARG A 785 29.49 -7.08 -14.25
N GLN A 786 29.77 -7.13 -15.57
CA GLN A 786 29.31 -6.07 -16.49
C GLN A 786 27.78 -6.05 -16.58
N PHE A 787 27.13 -7.21 -16.64
CA PHE A 787 25.68 -7.33 -16.67
C PHE A 787 25.04 -6.70 -15.42
N LEU A 788 25.53 -7.06 -14.23
CA LEU A 788 25.05 -6.48 -12.97
C LEU A 788 25.28 -4.96 -12.92
N ALA A 789 26.45 -4.47 -13.35
CA ALA A 789 26.71 -3.03 -13.39
C ALA A 789 25.74 -2.25 -14.29
N VAL A 790 25.26 -2.86 -15.38
CA VAL A 790 24.25 -2.23 -16.25
C VAL A 790 22.85 -2.30 -15.64
N VAL A 791 22.43 -3.46 -15.12
CA VAL A 791 21.12 -3.62 -14.45
C VAL A 791 21.00 -2.68 -13.24
N HIS A 792 22.10 -2.42 -12.54
CA HIS A 792 22.16 -1.50 -11.40
C HIS A 792 22.35 -0.03 -11.79
N LEU A 793 22.27 0.30 -13.08
CA LEU A 793 22.45 1.65 -13.65
C LEU A 793 23.79 2.33 -13.27
N VAL A 794 24.81 1.53 -12.94
CA VAL A 794 26.18 2.01 -12.69
C VAL A 794 26.91 2.25 -14.02
N LYS A 795 26.55 1.48 -15.06
CA LYS A 795 27.08 1.61 -16.43
C LYS A 795 25.95 1.70 -17.44
N PRO A 796 26.16 2.36 -18.60
CA PRO A 796 25.17 2.40 -19.67
C PRO A 796 25.02 1.03 -20.35
N PRO A 797 23.87 0.73 -21.00
CA PRO A 797 23.64 -0.53 -21.72
C PRO A 797 24.70 -0.85 -22.78
N SER A 798 25.28 0.17 -23.41
CA SER A 798 26.36 0.02 -24.40
C SER A 798 27.61 -0.67 -23.85
N ALA A 799 27.82 -0.70 -22.53
CA ALA A 799 28.93 -1.44 -21.90
C ALA A 799 28.87 -2.95 -22.18
N LEU A 800 27.66 -3.51 -22.37
CA LEU A 800 27.46 -4.91 -22.73
C LEU A 800 27.76 -5.20 -24.20
N MET A 801 27.82 -4.17 -25.05
CA MET A 801 28.01 -4.30 -26.49
C MET A 801 29.42 -3.89 -26.96
N THR A 802 30.36 -3.70 -26.03
CA THR A 802 31.75 -3.40 -26.39
C THR A 802 32.37 -4.51 -27.23
N PRO A 803 33.32 -4.23 -28.14
CA PRO A 803 33.92 -5.24 -29.02
C PRO A 803 34.47 -6.46 -28.26
N ARG A 804 35.02 -6.23 -27.06
CA ARG A 804 35.51 -7.29 -26.17
C ARG A 804 34.40 -8.23 -25.69
N VAL A 805 33.27 -7.68 -25.21
CA VAL A 805 32.14 -8.49 -24.74
C VAL A 805 31.44 -9.18 -25.91
N ALA A 806 31.16 -8.44 -26.99
CA ALA A 806 30.57 -9.00 -28.20
C ALA A 806 31.41 -10.15 -28.80
N GLY A 807 32.73 -10.00 -28.84
CA GLY A 807 33.63 -11.08 -29.28
C GLY A 807 33.53 -12.34 -28.42
N ARG A 808 33.41 -12.19 -27.09
CA ARG A 808 33.18 -13.34 -26.18
C ARG A 808 31.82 -13.99 -26.39
N VAL A 809 30.76 -13.19 -26.59
CA VAL A 809 29.40 -13.67 -26.86
C VAL A 809 29.36 -14.49 -28.16
N ILE A 810 29.87 -13.94 -29.26
CA ILE A 810 29.91 -14.61 -30.56
C ILE A 810 30.82 -15.85 -30.49
N GLY A 811 31.99 -15.74 -29.85
CA GLY A 811 32.92 -16.85 -29.70
C GLY A 811 32.32 -18.03 -28.91
N LYS A 812 31.56 -17.76 -27.84
CA LYS A 812 30.83 -18.80 -27.11
C LYS A 812 29.77 -19.45 -27.99
N TRP A 813 28.92 -18.65 -28.63
CA TRP A 813 27.87 -19.15 -29.50
C TRP A 813 28.42 -20.03 -30.64
N ALA A 814 29.50 -19.59 -31.28
CA ALA A 814 30.15 -20.34 -32.35
C ALA A 814 30.69 -21.68 -31.84
N ARG A 815 31.35 -21.72 -30.68
CA ARG A 815 31.81 -22.98 -30.06
C ARG A 815 30.66 -23.94 -29.77
N THR A 816 29.57 -23.46 -29.18
CA THR A 816 28.37 -24.29 -28.89
C THR A 816 27.74 -24.85 -30.16
N ARG A 817 27.64 -24.04 -31.22
CA ARG A 817 27.16 -24.47 -32.54
C ARG A 817 28.08 -25.51 -33.17
N LEU A 818 29.38 -25.27 -33.17
CA LEU A 818 30.38 -26.17 -33.76
C LEU A 818 30.48 -27.52 -33.02
N SER A 819 30.21 -27.54 -31.71
CA SER A 819 30.15 -28.78 -30.94
C SER A 819 28.83 -29.56 -31.11
N GLY A 820 27.90 -29.09 -31.95
CA GLY A 820 26.58 -29.71 -32.14
C GLY A 820 25.65 -29.60 -30.92
N GLN A 821 25.99 -28.78 -29.93
CA GLN A 821 25.18 -28.62 -28.73
C GLN A 821 24.09 -27.56 -28.94
N GLN A 822 22.95 -27.74 -28.28
CA GLN A 822 21.94 -26.69 -28.18
C GLN A 822 22.41 -25.60 -27.21
N THR A 823 21.98 -24.36 -27.46
CA THR A 823 22.26 -23.27 -26.53
C THR A 823 21.42 -23.42 -25.25
N LEU A 824 21.81 -22.78 -24.15
CA LEU A 824 21.11 -22.89 -22.86
C LEU A 824 19.61 -22.58 -23.00
N ILE A 825 19.30 -21.47 -23.67
CA ILE A 825 17.93 -21.02 -23.89
C ILE A 825 17.16 -22.04 -24.72
N ALA A 826 17.74 -22.51 -25.83
CA ALA A 826 17.10 -23.53 -26.66
C ALA A 826 16.83 -24.81 -25.86
N ARG A 827 17.80 -25.28 -25.08
CA ARG A 827 17.65 -26.47 -24.23
C ARG A 827 16.53 -26.32 -23.20
N ASN A 828 16.42 -25.15 -22.58
CA ASN A 828 15.45 -24.91 -21.51
C ASN A 828 14.02 -24.65 -22.03
N TYR A 829 13.86 -24.17 -23.27
CA TYR A 829 12.58 -23.70 -23.80
C TYR A 829 12.14 -24.29 -25.15
N ALA A 830 12.89 -25.23 -25.76
CA ALA A 830 12.56 -25.79 -27.09
C ALA A 830 11.14 -26.38 -27.21
N ASN A 831 10.60 -26.92 -26.11
CA ASN A 831 9.30 -27.60 -26.09
C ASN A 831 8.23 -26.81 -25.30
N ARG A 832 8.50 -25.55 -24.93
CA ARG A 832 7.51 -24.72 -24.24
C ARG A 832 6.78 -23.84 -25.25
N SER A 833 5.45 -23.89 -25.23
CA SER A 833 4.60 -22.85 -25.82
C SER A 833 4.69 -21.59 -24.96
N GLY A 834 4.40 -20.43 -25.56
CA GLY A 834 4.17 -19.21 -24.77
C GLY A 834 2.93 -19.37 -23.87
N PRO A 835 2.81 -18.56 -22.81
CA PRO A 835 1.62 -18.57 -21.97
C PRO A 835 0.37 -18.17 -22.79
N PRO A 836 -0.81 -18.74 -22.46
CA PRO A 836 -2.05 -18.47 -23.18
C PRO A 836 -2.42 -16.98 -23.15
N GLN A 837 -3.03 -16.48 -24.23
CA GLN A 837 -3.34 -15.05 -24.40
C GLN A 837 -4.59 -14.59 -23.63
N GLU A 838 -5.46 -15.51 -23.18
CA GLU A 838 -6.75 -15.20 -22.54
C GLU A 838 -6.87 -15.79 -21.12
N VAL A 839 -7.50 -15.01 -20.24
CA VAL A 839 -7.65 -15.21 -18.77
C VAL A 839 -8.46 -16.46 -18.41
N SER A 840 -9.32 -16.96 -19.30
CA SER A 840 -10.26 -18.06 -19.00
C SER A 840 -9.61 -19.38 -18.59
N THR A 841 -8.34 -19.63 -18.95
CA THR A 841 -7.70 -20.95 -18.80
C THR A 841 -6.85 -21.12 -17.54
N ARG A 842 -6.52 -20.04 -16.80
CA ARG A 842 -5.70 -20.18 -15.59
C ARG A 842 -6.47 -20.80 -14.42
N SER A 843 -7.76 -20.50 -14.30
CA SER A 843 -8.65 -21.18 -13.35
C SER A 843 -8.72 -22.69 -13.63
N GLU A 844 -8.81 -23.06 -14.91
CA GLU A 844 -8.80 -24.47 -15.35
C GLU A 844 -7.45 -25.17 -15.09
N ILE A 845 -6.32 -24.45 -15.13
CA ILE A 845 -5.00 -25.00 -14.81
C ILE A 845 -4.87 -25.28 -13.30
N ILE A 846 -5.43 -24.43 -12.44
CA ILE A 846 -5.47 -24.66 -10.98
C ILE A 846 -6.37 -25.87 -10.67
N GLU A 847 -7.55 -25.98 -11.31
CA GLU A 847 -8.42 -27.16 -11.19
C GLU A 847 -7.76 -28.44 -11.72
N ALA A 848 -7.02 -28.37 -12.84
CA ALA A 848 -6.30 -29.52 -13.40
C ALA A 848 -5.14 -29.99 -12.51
N ALA A 849 -4.44 -29.06 -11.83
CA ALA A 849 -3.42 -29.39 -10.85
C ALA A 849 -4.00 -30.15 -9.64
N THR A 850 -5.18 -29.73 -9.15
CA THR A 850 -5.88 -30.43 -8.06
C THR A 850 -6.41 -31.82 -8.43
N HIS A 851 -6.75 -32.06 -9.70
CA HIS A 851 -7.25 -33.37 -10.14
C HIS A 851 -6.15 -34.43 -10.34
N THR A 852 -4.88 -34.03 -10.44
CA THR A 852 -3.78 -34.97 -10.71
C THR A 852 -3.28 -35.68 -9.45
N GLU A 853 -3.56 -35.16 -8.24
CA GLU A 853 -3.21 -35.82 -6.96
C GLU A 853 -4.26 -36.84 -6.47
N MET A 854 -5.46 -36.87 -7.04
CA MET A 854 -6.52 -37.82 -6.63
C MET A 854 -6.42 -39.23 -7.26
N PHE A 855 -5.40 -39.48 -8.09
CA PHE A 855 -5.16 -40.80 -8.70
C PHE A 855 -3.75 -41.32 -8.41
N THR A 856 -3.33 -41.33 -7.15
CA THR A 856 -2.32 -42.31 -6.68
C THR A 856 -2.59 -42.71 -5.23
N HIS A 857 -3.52 -43.63 -5.03
CA HIS A 857 -3.49 -44.61 -3.94
C HIS A 857 -4.09 -45.93 -4.40
#